data_AF-S4XWR7-F1
#
_entry.id   AF-S4XWR7-F1
#
_cell.length_a   1.000
_cell.length_b   1.000
_cell.length_c   1.000
_cell.angle_alpha   90.00
_cell.angle_beta   90.00
_cell.angle_gamma   90.00
#
_symmetry.space_group_name_H-M   'P 1'
#
loop_
_entity.id
_entity.type
_entity.pdbx_description
1 polymer ?
#
loop_
_entity_poly.entity_id
_entity_poly.type
_entity_poly.pdbx_seq_one_letter_code
_entity_poly.pdbx_strand_id
1 'polypeptide(L)'
;MRALSRAGFAEAWAPRALLLVTLSSAAAVIAGACSGDDSGPPGPQGGTGWPDAGAEAGDPCVDGEEVECHITVGENAGVLTCMDGIRRCQDGRYGSCEGTMTMRRSPFGPSPGGDGESGYPRPLANSEASDGGLCATNPCDPSCQSFEETPDGGPIDLSGTGITYTWSVGDINELPESVARQGTHQPCTTSEDCQFDQYCEHPAQSACAHSPCDTGGPLLTTCSGCIAKVCDARPSCCYQPTIPADCGHDACQTGTATNMTTTCGDPCIEAICATDPLCCEIHPTSSAECATLIGAGSTLLLGGRCRVPTSGICPPPTQPIDGACVPNWTAYCRDRVATRCAPKTCTPPTNTWDATCVALAEQECGAACGTEPGVQQGLCKSYLPNQTNPACGGVDLTVGVPCDGTIPVCNRGTMPAPANIEIHRYPAGAGQLPSSAPGRILNSCSPTGGTLACTTAQPIAPGECISVAGCTGLANGMELIVNPPGPEQIAECQCGNNGSIYHPLAMCESPGCIATASVSMIRPATLFVTLDRSASMTANSASTSRWNPARAALRAFFEDQASAGLGVALRFWPHDNPGPCNDSAGTCPGYAVAGCSLAIVPFDGSTARRLTADAAPTDQQELALVNALYPGPGTNGDTPMYPALDGATTWAINYKNMHPEEEVAVVLVTDGIPSNCDTVPNHIGEVARNAYENHGIRVHAVGFGNSSTEIINLIATRGGGRAFNLTAGAGLETTLRDALVAIRGQALPCDVTVPLAGASDPASVSVVHVNSAGTETVLTPRADLASCGQGWYFTDATNTSVKLCPQTCTALRDTPGKVRATVPCVTTTLTPMTTSWERYRGVCPPGTKTQWGFLRYRTATPGDSSVEFFVRAADDPAELAGATVRLAATAHAVPTDTRICDEDSTPPCAINLFDVLQELPDARTEYLEIQMRLNPTSTGGGGVQVQDWEITYSCPDSE
;
A
#
# COMPACT_ATOMS: atom_id res chain seq x y z
N MET A 1 59.64 52.43 -10.77
CA MET A 1 60.04 53.25 -11.95
C MET A 1 59.81 52.42 -13.23
N ARG A 2 60.09 52.99 -14.40
CA ARG A 2 60.06 52.35 -15.74
C ARG A 2 60.99 51.10 -15.83
N ALA A 3 60.95 50.22 -16.85
CA ALA A 3 59.92 49.72 -17.81
C ALA A 3 60.56 48.71 -18.82
N LEU A 4 59.74 48.09 -19.69
CA LEU A 4 60.02 47.69 -21.10
C LEU A 4 61.01 46.54 -21.50
N SER A 5 60.42 45.39 -21.90
CA SER A 5 60.38 44.82 -23.29
C SER A 5 61.56 44.10 -24.01
N ARG A 6 61.21 43.01 -24.75
CA ARG A 6 61.78 42.45 -26.04
C ARG A 6 63.22 41.86 -26.03
N ALA A 7 63.72 41.09 -27.02
CA ALA A 7 63.21 40.07 -27.99
C ALA A 7 64.42 39.50 -28.83
N GLY A 8 64.32 38.33 -29.52
CA GLY A 8 65.42 37.79 -30.38
C GLY A 8 65.11 36.52 -31.20
N PHE A 9 65.90 36.19 -32.26
CA PHE A 9 65.66 35.15 -33.30
C PHE A 9 66.96 34.49 -33.86
N ALA A 10 66.86 33.23 -34.39
CA ALA A 10 67.64 32.54 -35.46
C ALA A 10 67.35 31.00 -35.41
N GLU A 11 67.23 30.12 -36.43
CA GLU A 11 67.77 29.91 -37.81
C GLU A 11 69.03 28.98 -37.91
N ALA A 12 69.20 28.04 -38.87
CA ALA A 12 68.35 27.54 -39.98
C ALA A 12 68.90 26.26 -40.72
N TRP A 13 68.03 25.51 -41.44
CA TRP A 13 68.28 24.55 -42.59
C TRP A 13 68.98 23.18 -42.36
N ALA A 14 68.87 22.10 -43.18
CA ALA A 14 67.96 21.54 -44.23
C ALA A 14 68.55 20.14 -44.69
N PRO A 15 68.27 19.45 -45.84
CA PRO A 15 67.21 19.48 -46.89
C PRO A 15 66.71 18.07 -47.43
N ARG A 16 65.88 18.07 -48.51
CA ARG A 16 65.65 17.02 -49.57
C ARG A 16 64.96 15.65 -49.29
N ALA A 17 63.73 15.48 -49.81
CA ALA A 17 63.41 14.70 -51.04
C ALA A 17 61.93 14.83 -51.50
N LEU A 18 61.65 14.42 -52.75
CA LEU A 18 60.39 14.32 -53.54
C LEU A 18 59.07 13.94 -52.78
N LEU A 19 57.83 14.22 -53.27
CA LEU A 19 57.42 14.67 -54.62
C LEU A 19 56.45 15.90 -54.67
N LEU A 20 55.22 15.80 -55.23
CA LEU A 20 54.54 16.92 -55.94
C LEU A 20 53.07 16.62 -56.39
N VAL A 21 52.38 17.63 -56.95
CA VAL A 21 51.08 17.67 -57.72
C VAL A 21 49.80 17.86 -56.86
N THR A 22 48.92 18.87 -57.06
CA THR A 22 48.97 20.15 -57.82
C THR A 22 48.05 21.21 -57.18
N LEU A 23 48.24 22.48 -57.56
CA LEU A 23 47.38 23.64 -57.26
C LEU A 23 46.68 24.14 -58.55
N SER A 24 45.62 24.94 -58.40
CA SER A 24 45.05 25.90 -59.39
C SER A 24 44.24 25.38 -60.60
N SER A 25 42.91 25.63 -60.61
CA SER A 25 42.19 26.25 -61.76
C SER A 25 40.67 26.42 -61.49
N ALA A 26 40.08 27.46 -62.13
CA ALA A 26 38.65 27.79 -62.28
C ALA A 26 37.81 28.01 -60.98
N ALA A 27 36.82 28.93 -60.89
CA ALA A 27 35.98 29.67 -61.85
C ALA A 27 34.76 28.90 -62.41
N ALA A 28 33.66 29.62 -62.67
CA ALA A 28 32.34 29.04 -62.86
C ALA A 28 32.02 28.62 -64.30
N VAL A 29 31.37 27.45 -64.43
CA VAL A 29 30.48 27.03 -65.53
C VAL A 29 29.34 26.28 -64.82
N ILE A 30 28.12 26.80 -64.66
CA ILE A 30 27.10 27.22 -65.65
C ILE A 30 26.45 26.02 -66.38
N ALA A 31 25.31 25.61 -65.81
CA ALA A 31 24.02 25.25 -66.42
C ALA A 31 23.93 24.39 -67.73
N GLY A 32 22.91 23.51 -67.72
CA GLY A 32 22.53 22.63 -68.84
C GLY A 32 23.11 21.22 -68.67
N ALA A 33 22.33 20.14 -68.68
CA ALA A 33 20.89 19.95 -68.91
C ALA A 33 20.46 18.64 -68.17
N CYS A 34 19.18 18.27 -68.01
CA CYS A 34 17.89 18.87 -68.40
C CYS A 34 16.81 18.47 -67.36
N SER A 35 15.60 19.01 -67.46
CA SER A 35 14.42 18.54 -66.72
C SER A 35 13.89 17.21 -67.29
N GLY A 36 13.34 16.35 -66.44
CA GLY A 36 12.61 15.14 -66.84
C GLY A 36 11.96 14.46 -65.64
N ASP A 37 10.65 14.21 -65.73
CA ASP A 37 9.81 13.65 -64.68
C ASP A 37 9.74 12.10 -64.69
N ASP A 38 9.10 11.53 -63.68
CA ASP A 38 8.52 10.18 -63.58
C ASP A 38 9.32 8.97 -64.10
N SER A 39 9.87 8.17 -63.19
CA SER A 39 9.33 6.81 -62.90
C SER A 39 10.13 6.05 -61.82
N GLY A 40 9.53 4.97 -61.31
CA GLY A 40 9.99 4.18 -60.15
C GLY A 40 11.04 3.08 -60.43
N PRO A 41 11.09 2.04 -59.57
CA PRO A 41 12.33 1.34 -59.20
C PRO A 41 12.73 0.17 -60.10
N PRO A 42 13.88 -0.47 -59.81
CA PRO A 42 13.77 -1.85 -59.27
C PRO A 42 14.75 -2.20 -58.13
N GLY A 43 14.39 -3.22 -57.33
CA GLY A 43 15.32 -4.01 -56.49
C GLY A 43 15.96 -5.17 -57.30
N PRO A 44 16.30 -6.35 -56.74
CA PRO A 44 16.10 -6.91 -55.38
C PRO A 44 17.47 -6.99 -54.61
N GLN A 45 17.82 -7.83 -53.61
CA GLN A 45 17.37 -9.11 -53.01
C GLN A 45 17.74 -9.15 -51.50
N GLY A 46 17.23 -10.05 -50.64
CA GLY A 46 16.11 -11.00 -50.83
C GLY A 46 16.19 -12.26 -49.93
N GLY A 47 15.39 -12.30 -48.85
CA GLY A 47 15.22 -13.45 -47.94
C GLY A 47 16.31 -13.62 -46.87
N THR A 48 16.06 -14.18 -45.69
CA THR A 48 14.80 -14.70 -45.08
C THR A 48 14.03 -13.60 -44.33
N GLY A 49 12.71 -13.62 -44.19
CA GLY A 49 11.83 -14.79 -43.99
C GLY A 49 11.46 -14.88 -42.51
N TRP A 50 10.61 -13.95 -42.04
CA TRP A 50 9.99 -14.05 -40.72
C TRP A 50 9.02 -15.25 -40.72
N PRO A 51 9.00 -16.09 -39.66
CA PRO A 51 7.92 -17.04 -39.45
C PRO A 51 6.58 -16.31 -39.29
N ASP A 52 5.50 -17.03 -39.60
CA ASP A 52 4.15 -16.52 -39.76
C ASP A 52 3.69 -15.55 -38.66
N ALA A 53 3.00 -14.48 -39.08
CA ALA A 53 2.05 -13.81 -38.22
C ALA A 53 0.92 -14.80 -37.90
N GLY A 54 0.95 -15.37 -36.69
CA GLY A 54 -0.16 -16.15 -36.16
C GLY A 54 -1.39 -15.26 -36.08
N ALA A 55 -2.41 -15.55 -36.88
CA ALA A 55 -3.62 -14.77 -36.94
C ALA A 55 -4.56 -15.15 -35.78
N GLU A 56 -4.39 -14.50 -34.64
CA GLU A 56 -5.47 -14.37 -33.65
C GLU A 56 -6.25 -13.07 -33.90
N ALA A 57 -7.52 -13.06 -33.51
CA ALA A 57 -8.47 -12.05 -33.97
C ALA A 57 -8.47 -10.83 -33.04
N GLY A 58 -7.95 -9.70 -33.52
CA GLY A 58 -8.31 -8.40 -32.97
C GLY A 58 -9.80 -8.12 -33.17
N ASP A 59 -10.43 -7.48 -32.19
CA ASP A 59 -11.89 -7.35 -32.14
C ASP A 59 -12.47 -6.54 -33.34
N PRO A 60 -13.65 -6.92 -33.84
CA PRO A 60 -14.28 -6.29 -35.00
C PRO A 60 -14.90 -4.93 -34.62
N CYS A 61 -14.24 -3.84 -35.00
CA CYS A 61 -14.69 -2.47 -34.79
C CYS A 61 -15.58 -1.92 -35.93
N VAL A 62 -16.21 -0.78 -35.69
CA VAL A 62 -17.07 -0.07 -36.66
C VAL A 62 -16.28 1.05 -37.34
N ASP A 63 -16.32 1.16 -38.67
CA ASP A 63 -15.61 2.20 -39.41
C ASP A 63 -15.92 3.62 -38.90
N GLY A 64 -14.87 4.34 -38.50
CA GLY A 64 -14.94 5.66 -37.85
C GLY A 64 -14.93 5.64 -36.31
N GLU A 65 -14.95 4.46 -35.68
CA GLU A 65 -14.75 4.29 -34.24
C GLU A 65 -13.31 4.68 -33.82
N GLU A 66 -13.18 5.31 -32.65
CA GLU A 66 -11.92 5.83 -32.11
C GLU A 66 -11.73 5.28 -30.69
N VAL A 67 -10.59 4.62 -30.43
CA VAL A 67 -10.23 4.08 -29.11
C VAL A 67 -8.88 4.66 -28.69
N GLU A 68 -8.75 5.05 -27.43
CA GLU A 68 -7.48 5.56 -26.86
C GLU A 68 -6.40 4.48 -26.85
N CYS A 69 -5.14 4.89 -26.98
CA CYS A 69 -4.01 3.97 -27.00
C CYS A 69 -2.74 4.58 -26.40
N HIS A 70 -2.07 3.76 -25.59
CA HIS A 70 -0.83 4.11 -24.90
C HIS A 70 0.24 3.07 -25.22
N ILE A 71 1.28 3.44 -25.98
CA ILE A 71 2.37 2.51 -26.35
C ILE A 71 3.75 3.04 -25.96
N THR A 72 4.64 2.13 -25.55
CA THR A 72 6.05 2.45 -25.29
C THR A 72 6.82 2.53 -26.61
N VAL A 73 7.28 3.74 -26.96
CA VAL A 73 8.09 4.00 -28.17
C VAL A 73 9.60 3.82 -27.88
N GLY A 74 10.00 3.90 -26.61
CA GLY A 74 11.34 3.52 -26.15
C GLY A 74 11.57 3.81 -24.67
N GLU A 75 12.72 3.37 -24.13
CA GLU A 75 13.18 3.66 -22.77
C GLU A 75 14.61 4.21 -22.79
N ASN A 76 14.93 5.16 -21.92
CA ASN A 76 16.30 5.56 -21.62
C ASN A 76 16.42 5.95 -20.14
N ALA A 77 17.35 5.33 -19.41
CA ALA A 77 17.66 5.62 -18.01
C ALA A 77 16.43 5.65 -17.06
N GLY A 78 15.47 4.74 -17.26
CA GLY A 78 14.24 4.70 -16.45
C GLY A 78 13.24 5.80 -16.79
N VAL A 79 13.37 6.46 -17.95
CA VAL A 79 12.36 7.32 -18.55
C VAL A 79 11.86 6.66 -19.83
N LEU A 80 10.55 6.42 -19.88
CA LEU A 80 9.83 5.90 -21.03
C LEU A 80 9.41 7.06 -21.93
N THR A 81 9.66 6.94 -23.23
CA THR A 81 8.99 7.74 -24.26
C THR A 81 7.72 7.00 -24.64
N CYS A 82 6.58 7.50 -24.20
CA CYS A 82 5.26 6.98 -24.51
C CYS A 82 4.69 7.71 -25.72
N MET A 83 3.84 7.04 -26.50
CA MET A 83 2.92 7.71 -27.42
C MET A 83 1.50 7.54 -26.90
N ASP A 84 0.88 8.68 -26.61
CA ASP A 84 -0.46 8.81 -26.07
C ASP A 84 -1.36 9.38 -27.17
N GLY A 85 -2.36 8.61 -27.59
CA GLY A 85 -3.13 8.92 -28.78
C GLY A 85 -4.38 8.08 -28.95
N ILE A 86 -4.83 7.98 -30.19
CA ILE A 86 -6.02 7.21 -30.60
C ILE A 86 -5.69 6.28 -31.77
N ARG A 87 -6.38 5.14 -31.82
CA ARG A 87 -6.46 4.25 -32.98
C ARG A 87 -7.85 4.40 -33.62
N ARG A 88 -7.87 4.56 -34.94
CA ARG A 88 -9.09 4.76 -35.75
C ARG A 88 -9.45 3.47 -36.49
N CYS A 89 -10.72 3.09 -36.48
CA CYS A 89 -11.20 1.92 -37.22
C CYS A 89 -11.46 2.25 -38.70
N GLN A 90 -10.92 1.44 -39.62
CA GLN A 90 -11.15 1.49 -41.07
C GLN A 90 -11.17 0.07 -41.66
N ASP A 91 -12.06 -0.20 -42.62
CA ASP A 91 -12.30 -1.55 -43.19
C ASP A 91 -12.51 -2.64 -42.10
N GLY A 92 -13.14 -2.26 -40.98
CA GLY A 92 -13.42 -3.12 -39.82
C GLY A 92 -12.21 -3.47 -38.96
N ARG A 93 -11.13 -2.68 -38.99
CA ARG A 93 -9.91 -2.87 -38.19
C ARG A 93 -9.33 -1.57 -37.66
N TYR A 94 -8.80 -1.58 -36.44
CA TYR A 94 -8.03 -0.46 -35.89
C TYR A 94 -6.68 -0.28 -36.60
N GLY A 95 -6.35 0.97 -36.93
CA GLY A 95 -5.05 1.38 -37.45
C GLY A 95 -3.96 1.49 -36.38
N SER A 96 -2.82 2.06 -36.78
CA SER A 96 -1.75 2.44 -35.85
C SER A 96 -2.23 3.45 -34.80
N CYS A 97 -1.61 3.42 -33.61
CA CYS A 97 -1.80 4.46 -32.61
C CYS A 97 -1.20 5.78 -33.12
N GLU A 98 -2.01 6.82 -33.25
CA GLU A 98 -1.59 8.16 -33.68
C GLU A 98 -1.84 9.17 -32.55
N GLY A 99 -0.81 9.89 -32.13
CA GLY A 99 -0.86 10.70 -30.92
C GLY A 99 0.37 11.58 -30.71
N THR A 100 0.51 12.06 -29.47
CA THR A 100 1.66 12.87 -29.04
C THR A 100 2.65 12.04 -28.23
N MET A 101 3.93 12.36 -28.34
CA MET A 101 4.98 11.69 -27.56
C MET A 101 5.12 12.37 -26.20
N THR A 102 4.94 11.62 -25.12
CA THR A 102 5.16 12.07 -23.74
C THR A 102 6.36 11.35 -23.12
N MET A 103 6.92 11.90 -22.05
CA MET A 103 8.02 11.27 -21.31
C MET A 103 7.59 11.05 -19.87
N ARG A 104 7.64 9.78 -19.43
CA ARG A 104 7.16 9.31 -18.12
C ARG A 104 8.27 8.53 -17.42
N ARG A 105 8.30 8.49 -16.08
CA ARG A 105 9.28 7.67 -15.36
C ARG A 105 8.79 6.21 -15.33
N SER A 106 9.68 5.26 -15.60
CA SER A 106 9.40 3.83 -15.49
C SER A 106 9.11 3.47 -14.02
N PRO A 107 7.97 2.80 -13.71
CA PRO A 107 7.69 2.31 -12.36
C PRO A 107 8.74 1.30 -11.87
N PHE A 108 9.35 0.55 -12.80
CA PHE A 108 10.33 -0.50 -12.52
C PHE A 108 11.78 0.00 -12.52
N GLY A 109 12.00 1.32 -12.60
CA GLY A 109 13.33 1.92 -12.72
C GLY A 109 13.98 1.68 -14.10
N PRO A 110 15.31 1.92 -14.22
CA PRO A 110 16.08 1.66 -15.43
C PRO A 110 16.40 0.17 -15.60
N SER A 111 16.24 -0.36 -16.80
CA SER A 111 16.65 -1.74 -17.13
C SER A 111 18.16 -1.99 -16.86
N PRO A 112 18.56 -3.13 -16.25
CA PRO A 112 19.97 -3.45 -16.03
C PRO A 112 20.79 -3.52 -17.33
N GLY A 113 22.04 -3.04 -17.26
CA GLY A 113 23.01 -3.20 -18.35
C GLY A 113 23.38 -4.67 -18.54
N GLY A 114 23.10 -5.22 -19.73
CA GLY A 114 23.30 -6.63 -20.02
C GLY A 114 24.73 -6.98 -20.44
N ASP A 115 25.48 -7.62 -19.54
CA ASP A 115 26.70 -8.38 -19.88
C ASP A 115 26.31 -9.60 -20.73
N GLY A 116 26.56 -9.52 -22.04
CA GLY A 116 25.90 -10.41 -23.00
C GLY A 116 26.48 -11.83 -23.11
N GLU A 117 26.06 -12.77 -22.24
CA GLU A 117 26.15 -14.21 -22.55
C GLU A 117 25.15 -15.15 -21.82
N SER A 118 23.83 -14.92 -21.96
CA SER A 118 22.81 -16.00 -22.00
C SER A 118 21.44 -15.44 -22.40
N GLY A 119 20.92 -15.86 -23.56
CA GLY A 119 19.81 -15.18 -24.21
C GLY A 119 18.41 -15.70 -23.86
N TYR A 120 17.58 -14.82 -23.29
CA TYR A 120 16.34 -14.41 -23.96
C TYR A 120 16.26 -12.88 -23.96
N PRO A 121 16.45 -12.20 -25.10
CA PRO A 121 16.27 -10.75 -25.17
C PRO A 121 14.77 -10.41 -25.09
N ARG A 122 14.37 -9.58 -24.12
CA ARG A 122 13.10 -8.84 -24.24
C ARG A 122 13.33 -7.71 -25.26
N PRO A 123 12.54 -7.61 -26.35
CA PRO A 123 12.65 -6.47 -27.26
C PRO A 123 12.20 -5.19 -26.56
N LEU A 124 12.85 -4.06 -26.88
CA LEU A 124 12.55 -2.73 -26.30
C LEU A 124 11.23 -2.10 -26.79
N ALA A 125 10.44 -2.85 -27.57
CA ALA A 125 9.08 -2.53 -27.94
C ALA A 125 8.27 -3.83 -27.96
N ASN A 126 7.24 -3.87 -27.11
CA ASN A 126 5.98 -4.63 -27.18
C ASN A 126 5.31 -4.62 -25.79
N SER A 127 4.99 -3.43 -25.28
CA SER A 127 3.65 -3.26 -24.74
C SER A 127 2.73 -3.22 -25.97
N GLU A 128 1.75 -4.12 -26.03
CA GLU A 128 0.65 -3.97 -26.97
C GLU A 128 -0.17 -2.74 -26.54
N ALA A 129 -0.85 -2.09 -27.49
CA ALA A 129 -1.74 -0.99 -27.13
C ALA A 129 -2.87 -1.53 -26.25
N SER A 130 -3.20 -0.83 -25.16
CA SER A 130 -4.43 -1.08 -24.43
C SER A 130 -5.62 -0.83 -25.35
N ASP A 131 -6.41 -1.87 -25.64
CA ASP A 131 -7.62 -1.79 -26.48
C ASP A 131 -8.87 -1.33 -25.69
N GLY A 132 -8.67 -0.50 -24.65
CA GLY A 132 -9.72 -0.08 -23.72
C GLY A 132 -10.28 -1.19 -22.81
N GLY A 133 -9.67 -2.38 -22.78
CA GLY A 133 -10.12 -3.53 -21.99
C GLY A 133 -9.00 -4.26 -21.23
N LEU A 134 -9.35 -4.81 -20.06
CA LEU A 134 -8.57 -5.70 -19.17
C LEU A 134 -7.05 -5.74 -19.42
N CYS A 135 -6.35 -4.70 -18.98
CA CYS A 135 -4.95 -4.49 -19.29
C CYS A 135 -3.98 -5.41 -18.51
N ALA A 136 -2.95 -5.88 -19.23
CA ALA A 136 -1.66 -6.22 -18.62
C ALA A 136 -0.88 -4.94 -18.29
N THR A 137 0.00 -4.99 -17.29
CA THR A 137 0.77 -3.83 -16.77
C THR A 137 1.45 -3.03 -17.88
N ASN A 138 0.92 -1.85 -18.20
CA ASN A 138 1.42 -0.97 -19.26
C ASN A 138 1.91 0.34 -18.63
N PRO A 139 3.22 0.57 -18.48
CA PRO A 139 3.73 1.75 -17.78
C PRO A 139 3.58 3.06 -18.57
N CYS A 140 3.09 2.99 -19.82
CA CYS A 140 2.66 4.17 -20.58
C CYS A 140 1.17 4.48 -20.44
N ASP A 141 0.38 3.60 -19.86
CA ASP A 141 -1.04 3.82 -19.56
C ASP A 141 -1.17 4.29 -18.09
N PRO A 142 -1.82 5.43 -17.78
CA PRO A 142 -1.98 5.87 -16.40
C PRO A 142 -2.98 5.01 -15.60
N SER A 143 -3.91 4.32 -16.28
CA SER A 143 -4.98 3.53 -15.65
C SER A 143 -4.55 2.10 -15.28
N CYS A 144 -3.37 1.66 -15.73
CA CYS A 144 -2.96 0.26 -15.77
C CYS A 144 -1.55 0.01 -15.16
N GLN A 145 -1.30 0.59 -13.98
CA GLN A 145 -0.03 0.45 -13.25
C GLN A 145 -0.20 -0.26 -11.91
N SER A 146 0.84 -0.98 -11.50
CA SER A 146 0.97 -1.65 -10.20
C SER A 146 2.31 -1.29 -9.58
N PHE A 147 2.35 -1.03 -8.27
CA PHE A 147 3.54 -0.58 -7.55
C PHE A 147 3.97 -1.60 -6.49
N GLU A 148 5.28 -1.84 -6.38
CA GLU A 148 5.91 -2.47 -5.22
C GLU A 148 6.76 -1.39 -4.52
N GLU A 149 6.64 -1.25 -3.19
CA GLU A 149 7.45 -0.28 -2.43
C GLU A 149 8.70 -0.94 -1.82
N THR A 150 9.79 -0.19 -1.72
CA THR A 150 11.04 -0.63 -1.08
C THR A 150 11.87 0.62 -0.68
N PRO A 151 12.49 0.68 0.52
CA PRO A 151 12.52 -0.32 1.58
C PRO A 151 11.21 -0.42 2.37
N ASP A 152 11.01 -1.58 3.00
CA ASP A 152 9.80 -2.01 3.68
C ASP A 152 9.41 -1.12 4.88
N GLY A 153 8.11 -0.80 4.98
CA GLY A 153 7.53 0.11 5.96
C GLY A 153 7.22 -0.58 7.29
N GLY A 154 8.26 -0.99 8.02
CA GLY A 154 8.15 -1.83 9.23
C GLY A 154 7.21 -1.30 10.35
N PRO A 155 6.68 -2.21 11.19
CA PRO A 155 5.51 -1.97 12.05
C PRO A 155 5.72 -1.00 13.23
N ILE A 156 4.60 -0.52 13.77
CA ILE A 156 4.53 0.45 14.87
C ILE A 156 4.14 -0.27 16.18
N ASP A 157 5.09 -0.45 17.12
CA ASP A 157 4.83 -1.07 18.43
C ASP A 157 4.09 -0.11 19.38
N LEU A 158 3.01 -0.60 20.04
CA LEU A 158 1.96 0.22 20.67
C LEU A 158 1.54 -0.28 22.07
N SER A 159 2.53 -0.60 22.91
CA SER A 159 2.32 -1.02 24.31
C SER A 159 1.53 -0.02 25.20
N GLY A 160 0.23 -0.26 25.37
CA GLY A 160 -0.69 0.55 26.19
C GLY A 160 -1.09 -0.10 27.54
N THR A 161 -1.17 0.70 28.61
CA THR A 161 -1.58 0.21 29.95
C THR A 161 -3.11 0.11 30.09
N GLY A 162 -3.72 -0.86 29.40
CA GLY A 162 -5.11 -1.27 29.60
C GLY A 162 -5.29 -2.17 30.84
N ILE A 163 -6.46 -2.82 30.94
CA ILE A 163 -6.65 -3.92 31.89
C ILE A 163 -5.78 -5.09 31.41
N THR A 164 -4.78 -5.50 32.20
CA THR A 164 -3.90 -6.61 31.83
C THR A 164 -4.65 -7.92 31.92
N TYR A 165 -5.08 -8.47 30.77
CA TYR A 165 -5.59 -9.83 30.68
C TYR A 165 -4.48 -10.84 31.00
N THR A 166 -4.87 -12.05 31.42
CA THR A 166 -3.90 -13.11 31.78
C THR A 166 -3.41 -13.91 30.57
N TRP A 167 -3.73 -13.44 29.37
CA TRP A 167 -3.42 -14.02 28.08
C TRP A 167 -3.02 -12.91 27.10
N SER A 168 -2.18 -13.27 26.14
CA SER A 168 -1.72 -12.41 25.05
C SER A 168 -1.94 -13.08 23.71
N VAL A 169 -2.06 -12.28 22.66
CA VAL A 169 -2.20 -12.70 21.27
C VAL A 169 -1.26 -11.87 20.40
N GLY A 170 -0.77 -12.42 19.29
CA GLY A 170 -0.05 -11.63 18.29
C GLY A 170 -1.00 -10.77 17.46
N ASP A 171 -0.50 -9.72 16.82
CA ASP A 171 -1.28 -9.03 15.80
C ASP A 171 -1.25 -9.83 14.49
N ILE A 172 -2.40 -9.94 13.83
CA ILE A 172 -2.52 -10.52 12.48
C ILE A 172 -1.80 -9.64 11.45
N ASN A 173 -1.66 -8.33 11.70
CA ASN A 173 -0.92 -7.41 10.83
C ASN A 173 0.62 -7.53 10.99
N GLU A 174 1.13 -8.21 12.03
CA GLU A 174 2.56 -8.57 12.12
C GLU A 174 2.90 -9.85 11.34
N LEU A 175 1.90 -10.61 10.89
CA LEU A 175 2.11 -11.72 9.97
C LEU A 175 2.35 -11.16 8.56
N PRO A 176 3.29 -11.73 7.78
CA PRO A 176 3.39 -11.42 6.35
C PRO A 176 2.02 -11.60 5.67
N GLU A 177 1.65 -10.72 4.74
CA GLU A 177 0.31 -10.76 4.09
C GLU A 177 0.00 -12.14 3.50
N SER A 178 1.01 -12.79 2.91
CA SER A 178 0.94 -14.14 2.36
C SER A 178 0.71 -15.26 3.39
N VAL A 179 0.90 -14.98 4.69
CA VAL A 179 0.57 -15.84 5.84
C VAL A 179 -0.80 -15.48 6.39
N ALA A 180 -1.10 -14.19 6.61
CA ALA A 180 -2.42 -13.75 7.07
C ALA A 180 -3.54 -14.25 6.13
N ARG A 181 -3.37 -14.09 4.81
CA ARG A 181 -4.34 -14.52 3.78
C ARG A 181 -4.46 -16.04 3.57
N GLN A 182 -3.70 -16.85 4.30
CA GLN A 182 -3.95 -18.31 4.34
C GLN A 182 -5.08 -18.67 5.32
N GLY A 183 -5.42 -17.78 6.26
CA GLY A 183 -6.53 -17.94 7.20
C GLY A 183 -7.57 -16.82 7.16
N THR A 184 -7.37 -15.74 6.41
CA THR A 184 -8.40 -14.71 6.17
C THR A 184 -8.79 -14.61 4.70
N HIS A 185 -10.09 -14.65 4.45
CA HIS A 185 -10.69 -14.42 3.15
C HIS A 185 -11.76 -13.34 3.27
N GLN A 186 -11.58 -12.24 2.54
CA GLN A 186 -12.55 -11.17 2.43
C GLN A 186 -12.97 -10.99 0.96
N PRO A 187 -14.27 -10.80 0.66
CA PRO A 187 -15.37 -10.69 1.62
C PRO A 187 -15.79 -12.05 2.21
N CYS A 188 -15.81 -12.17 3.54
CA CYS A 188 -16.06 -13.44 4.24
C CYS A 188 -17.53 -13.88 4.09
N THR A 189 -17.76 -15.18 3.89
CA THR A 189 -19.12 -15.77 3.88
C THR A 189 -19.46 -16.50 5.16
N THR A 190 -18.45 -16.91 5.94
CA THR A 190 -18.57 -17.74 7.14
C THR A 190 -17.45 -17.43 8.14
N SER A 191 -17.55 -17.86 9.39
CA SER A 191 -16.42 -17.85 10.34
C SER A 191 -15.21 -18.66 9.85
N GLU A 192 -15.41 -19.70 9.02
CA GLU A 192 -14.28 -20.42 8.41
C GLU A 192 -13.43 -19.56 7.47
N ASP A 193 -13.99 -18.49 6.90
CA ASP A 193 -13.22 -17.50 6.14
C ASP A 193 -12.37 -16.57 7.04
N CYS A 194 -12.47 -16.70 8.37
CA CYS A 194 -11.91 -15.78 9.38
C CYS A 194 -11.23 -16.54 10.54
N GLN A 195 -10.07 -17.14 10.27
CA GLN A 195 -9.19 -17.77 11.27
C GLN A 195 -8.54 -16.71 12.20
N PHE A 196 -7.62 -17.13 13.09
CA PHE A 196 -6.86 -16.24 14.00
C PHE A 196 -7.71 -15.55 15.08
N ASP A 197 -8.70 -16.24 15.65
CA ASP A 197 -9.65 -15.68 16.64
C ASP A 197 -10.45 -14.48 16.11
N GLN A 198 -10.95 -14.63 14.89
CA GLN A 198 -11.86 -13.71 14.24
C GLN A 198 -13.25 -14.34 14.03
N TYR A 199 -14.23 -13.49 13.70
CA TYR A 199 -15.56 -13.88 13.24
C TYR A 199 -15.92 -13.13 11.96
N CYS A 200 -16.87 -13.67 11.21
CA CYS A 200 -17.40 -12.99 10.04
C CYS A 200 -18.53 -12.04 10.45
N GLU A 201 -18.27 -10.73 10.34
CA GLU A 201 -19.24 -9.67 10.55
C GLU A 201 -20.00 -9.42 9.24
N HIS A 202 -21.34 -9.42 9.31
CA HIS A 202 -22.26 -9.26 8.18
C HIS A 202 -21.92 -10.12 6.92
N PRO A 203 -22.03 -11.46 6.99
CA PRO A 203 -21.64 -12.39 5.93
C PRO A 203 -21.99 -11.98 4.49
N ALA A 204 -21.01 -12.13 3.61
CA ALA A 204 -21.07 -11.71 2.21
C ALA A 204 -22.21 -12.38 1.45
N GLN A 205 -23.00 -11.55 0.76
CA GLN A 205 -24.21 -12.04 0.08
C GLN A 205 -23.89 -12.80 -1.20
N SER A 206 -22.74 -12.57 -1.85
CA SER A 206 -22.37 -13.28 -3.09
C SER A 206 -23.53 -13.19 -4.11
N ALA A 207 -23.88 -14.27 -4.81
CA ALA A 207 -25.02 -14.34 -5.73
C ALA A 207 -26.39 -14.54 -5.04
N CYS A 208 -26.53 -14.22 -3.75
CA CYS A 208 -27.81 -14.36 -3.02
C CYS A 208 -28.77 -13.19 -3.34
N ALA A 209 -30.08 -13.45 -3.22
CA ALA A 209 -31.11 -12.46 -3.52
C ALA A 209 -31.28 -11.36 -2.44
N HIS A 210 -30.76 -11.60 -1.24
CA HIS A 210 -30.62 -10.66 -0.11
C HIS A 210 -29.67 -11.25 0.93
N SER A 211 -29.49 -10.56 2.06
CA SER A 211 -28.61 -11.00 3.16
C SER A 211 -29.10 -12.28 3.85
N PRO A 212 -28.20 -13.17 4.31
CA PRO A 212 -28.52 -14.15 5.35
C PRO A 212 -28.99 -13.51 6.66
N CYS A 213 -28.65 -12.24 6.90
CA CYS A 213 -29.08 -11.51 8.09
C CYS A 213 -30.44 -10.80 7.94
N ASP A 214 -31.01 -10.73 6.73
CA ASP A 214 -32.26 -10.03 6.45
C ASP A 214 -33.42 -11.02 6.27
N THR A 215 -34.55 -10.77 6.93
CA THR A 215 -35.77 -11.56 6.68
C THR A 215 -36.37 -11.22 5.32
N GLY A 216 -36.69 -12.23 4.50
CA GLY A 216 -37.09 -11.99 3.11
C GLY A 216 -37.76 -13.18 2.42
N GLY A 217 -37.49 -13.31 1.12
CA GLY A 217 -37.83 -14.51 0.35
C GLY A 217 -36.97 -15.71 0.78
N PRO A 218 -37.03 -16.84 0.08
CA PRO A 218 -36.07 -17.92 0.31
C PRO A 218 -34.75 -17.59 -0.37
N LEU A 219 -33.62 -17.97 0.26
CA LEU A 219 -32.30 -17.84 -0.37
C LEU A 219 -31.93 -19.10 -1.17
N LEU A 220 -30.98 -18.92 -2.09
CA LEU A 220 -30.52 -19.93 -3.03
C LEU A 220 -29.49 -20.84 -2.35
N THR A 221 -29.75 -22.14 -2.28
CA THR A 221 -28.86 -23.14 -1.64
C THR A 221 -27.39 -23.09 -2.09
N THR A 222 -27.12 -22.63 -3.31
CA THR A 222 -25.77 -22.54 -3.89
C THR A 222 -25.17 -21.12 -3.92
N CYS A 223 -25.80 -20.10 -3.31
CA CYS A 223 -25.33 -18.72 -3.47
C CYS A 223 -24.16 -18.33 -2.55
N SER A 224 -24.04 -18.94 -1.35
CA SER A 224 -22.83 -18.90 -0.53
C SER A 224 -22.70 -20.15 0.34
N GLY A 225 -21.50 -20.40 0.89
CA GLY A 225 -21.25 -21.55 1.79
C GLY A 225 -22.07 -21.48 3.08
N CYS A 226 -22.29 -20.26 3.61
CA CYS A 226 -23.20 -20.03 4.73
C CYS A 226 -24.63 -20.47 4.43
N ILE A 227 -25.16 -20.06 3.26
CA ILE A 227 -26.53 -20.44 2.88
C ILE A 227 -26.64 -21.96 2.75
N ALA A 228 -25.67 -22.65 2.13
CA ALA A 228 -25.67 -24.11 2.05
C ALA A 228 -25.84 -24.78 3.43
N LYS A 229 -25.05 -24.38 4.45
CA LYS A 229 -25.18 -24.87 5.83
C LYS A 229 -26.59 -24.64 6.40
N VAL A 230 -27.12 -23.42 6.29
CA VAL A 230 -28.46 -23.06 6.81
C VAL A 230 -29.56 -23.85 6.09
N CYS A 231 -29.39 -24.13 4.79
CA CYS A 231 -30.32 -24.94 4.03
C CYS A 231 -30.29 -26.42 4.42
N ASP A 232 -29.13 -26.98 4.76
CA ASP A 232 -29.01 -28.36 5.27
C ASP A 232 -29.61 -28.48 6.68
N ALA A 233 -29.36 -27.50 7.56
CA ALA A 233 -29.94 -27.42 8.89
C ALA A 233 -31.48 -27.20 8.85
N ARG A 234 -31.97 -26.37 7.93
CA ARG A 234 -33.40 -26.10 7.75
C ARG A 234 -33.76 -25.82 6.27
N PRO A 235 -34.13 -26.85 5.48
CA PRO A 235 -34.50 -26.69 4.07
C PRO A 235 -35.67 -25.75 3.78
N SER A 236 -36.49 -25.36 4.76
CA SER A 236 -37.56 -24.37 4.58
C SER A 236 -37.07 -22.92 4.48
N CYS A 237 -35.80 -22.64 4.80
CA CYS A 237 -35.24 -21.29 4.64
C CYS A 237 -34.94 -20.97 3.17
N CYS A 238 -34.86 -21.99 2.31
CA CYS A 238 -34.21 -21.87 1.02
C CYS A 238 -35.08 -22.34 -0.16
N TYR A 239 -34.58 -22.10 -1.38
CA TYR A 239 -35.07 -22.76 -2.59
C TYR A 239 -33.91 -23.42 -3.34
N GLN A 240 -34.18 -24.59 -3.91
CA GLN A 240 -33.26 -25.39 -4.72
C GLN A 240 -33.67 -25.24 -6.20
N PRO A 241 -33.00 -24.39 -7.01
CA PRO A 241 -33.16 -24.39 -8.46
C PRO A 241 -32.18 -25.35 -9.16
N THR A 242 -31.07 -25.70 -8.49
CA THR A 242 -30.10 -26.69 -8.95
C THR A 242 -30.63 -28.10 -8.74
N ILE A 243 -31.53 -28.46 -9.64
CA ILE A 243 -31.61 -29.81 -10.19
C ILE A 243 -30.16 -30.23 -10.52
N PRO A 244 -29.63 -31.34 -9.98
CA PRO A 244 -28.32 -31.84 -10.37
C PRO A 244 -28.26 -32.03 -11.89
N ALA A 245 -27.13 -31.74 -12.53
CA ALA A 245 -27.05 -31.62 -13.99
C ALA A 245 -27.50 -32.87 -14.76
N ASP A 246 -27.41 -34.05 -14.13
CA ASP A 246 -27.84 -35.33 -14.69
C ASP A 246 -29.30 -35.70 -14.37
N CYS A 247 -30.02 -34.95 -13.52
CA CYS A 247 -31.47 -35.10 -13.26
C CYS A 247 -32.31 -34.28 -14.25
N GLY A 248 -33.49 -34.78 -14.62
CA GLY A 248 -34.34 -34.11 -15.64
C GLY A 248 -35.14 -32.90 -15.13
N HIS A 249 -35.62 -32.96 -13.90
CA HIS A 249 -36.28 -31.84 -13.20
C HIS A 249 -36.25 -32.09 -11.68
N ASP A 250 -36.73 -31.12 -10.87
CA ASP A 250 -36.77 -31.30 -9.41
C ASP A 250 -37.88 -32.28 -9.00
N ALA A 251 -37.67 -33.05 -7.93
CA ALA A 251 -38.60 -34.03 -7.40
C ALA A 251 -39.98 -33.44 -7.01
N CYS A 252 -40.07 -32.13 -6.72
CA CYS A 252 -41.33 -31.44 -6.43
C CYS A 252 -42.06 -30.90 -7.67
N GLN A 253 -41.42 -30.89 -8.84
CA GLN A 253 -42.07 -30.58 -10.11
C GLN A 253 -42.68 -31.85 -10.73
N THR A 254 -43.68 -31.69 -11.62
CA THR A 254 -44.27 -32.81 -12.36
C THR A 254 -43.97 -32.69 -13.84
N GLY A 255 -43.34 -33.71 -14.44
CA GLY A 255 -42.88 -33.69 -15.83
C GLY A 255 -42.60 -35.09 -16.37
N THR A 256 -42.01 -35.17 -17.56
CA THR A 256 -41.48 -36.44 -18.09
C THR A 256 -40.35 -36.92 -17.21
N ALA A 257 -40.39 -38.18 -16.77
CA ALA A 257 -39.38 -38.74 -15.87
C ALA A 257 -38.01 -39.04 -16.54
N THR A 258 -37.77 -38.48 -17.74
CA THR A 258 -36.48 -38.48 -18.44
C THR A 258 -35.37 -38.04 -17.48
N ASN A 259 -34.24 -38.75 -17.45
CA ASN A 259 -33.12 -38.48 -16.55
C ASN A 259 -33.44 -38.56 -15.03
N MET A 260 -34.69 -38.83 -14.61
CA MET A 260 -35.03 -39.09 -13.20
C MET A 260 -34.61 -40.53 -12.88
N THR A 261 -33.36 -40.73 -12.45
CA THR A 261 -32.75 -42.05 -12.24
C THR A 261 -32.14 -42.18 -10.85
N THR A 262 -31.82 -43.41 -10.42
CA THR A 262 -31.08 -43.67 -9.17
C THR A 262 -29.65 -43.12 -9.16
N THR A 263 -29.16 -42.58 -10.27
CA THR A 263 -27.79 -42.06 -10.41
C THR A 263 -27.74 -40.60 -10.85
N CYS A 264 -28.88 -39.88 -10.85
CA CYS A 264 -28.93 -38.53 -11.39
C CYS A 264 -28.35 -37.43 -10.46
N GLY A 265 -28.11 -37.77 -9.19
CA GLY A 265 -27.42 -36.90 -8.22
C GLY A 265 -28.30 -36.27 -7.13
N ASP A 266 -29.63 -36.42 -7.17
CA ASP A 266 -30.51 -36.06 -6.04
C ASP A 266 -30.83 -37.32 -5.21
N PRO A 267 -30.35 -37.43 -3.94
CA PRO A 267 -30.66 -38.55 -3.06
C PRO A 267 -32.16 -38.76 -2.81
N CYS A 268 -32.99 -37.71 -2.96
CA CYS A 268 -34.45 -37.83 -2.91
C CYS A 268 -35.00 -38.61 -4.12
N ILE A 269 -34.48 -38.32 -5.32
CA ILE A 269 -34.86 -39.03 -6.54
C ILE A 269 -34.37 -40.47 -6.45
N GLU A 270 -33.14 -40.72 -5.99
CA GLU A 270 -32.64 -42.07 -5.73
C GLU A 270 -33.54 -42.88 -4.77
N ALA A 271 -33.88 -42.32 -3.61
CA ALA A 271 -34.74 -42.98 -2.63
C ALA A 271 -36.16 -43.27 -3.16
N ILE A 272 -36.70 -42.40 -4.01
CA ILE A 272 -38.00 -42.62 -4.69
C ILE A 272 -37.86 -43.71 -5.76
N CYS A 273 -36.86 -43.64 -6.63
CA CYS A 273 -36.64 -44.62 -7.70
C CYS A 273 -36.37 -46.03 -7.16
N ALA A 274 -35.64 -46.15 -6.05
CA ALA A 274 -35.40 -47.42 -5.37
C ALA A 274 -36.67 -48.03 -4.74
N THR A 275 -37.68 -47.22 -4.43
CA THR A 275 -38.93 -47.67 -3.78
C THR A 275 -40.07 -47.90 -4.78
N ASP A 276 -40.23 -46.99 -5.76
CA ASP A 276 -41.28 -47.00 -6.77
C ASP A 276 -40.68 -46.75 -8.18
N PRO A 277 -40.01 -47.75 -8.80
CA PRO A 277 -39.26 -47.56 -10.05
C PRO A 277 -40.07 -46.97 -11.20
N LEU A 278 -41.40 -47.16 -11.22
CA LEU A 278 -42.28 -46.63 -12.26
C LEU A 278 -42.42 -45.09 -12.26
N CYS A 279 -42.01 -44.41 -11.19
CA CYS A 279 -41.90 -42.95 -11.16
C CYS A 279 -40.71 -42.41 -11.96
N CYS A 280 -39.72 -43.26 -12.23
CA CYS A 280 -38.40 -42.89 -12.73
C CYS A 280 -38.17 -43.43 -14.14
N GLU A 281 -37.11 -42.98 -14.82
CA GLU A 281 -36.75 -43.60 -16.09
C GLU A 281 -36.30 -45.05 -15.89
N ILE A 282 -36.94 -45.98 -16.60
CA ILE A 282 -36.66 -47.42 -16.53
C ILE A 282 -35.88 -47.86 -17.76
N HIS A 283 -34.83 -48.66 -17.54
CA HIS A 283 -34.02 -49.26 -18.60
C HIS A 283 -34.08 -50.81 -18.54
N PRO A 284 -35.28 -51.39 -18.74
CA PRO A 284 -35.49 -52.84 -18.68
C PRO A 284 -34.60 -53.61 -19.65
N THR A 285 -33.94 -54.64 -19.12
CA THR A 285 -33.01 -55.52 -19.84
C THR A 285 -33.70 -56.75 -20.43
N SER A 286 -34.92 -57.08 -19.99
CA SER A 286 -35.64 -58.27 -20.45
C SER A 286 -37.16 -58.12 -20.54
N SER A 287 -37.81 -58.98 -21.34
CA SER A 287 -39.28 -59.05 -21.37
C SER A 287 -39.89 -59.58 -20.06
N ALA A 288 -39.15 -60.33 -19.24
CA ALA A 288 -39.62 -60.79 -17.92
C ALA A 288 -39.69 -59.61 -16.92
N GLU A 289 -38.70 -58.73 -16.98
CA GLU A 289 -38.67 -57.46 -16.25
C GLU A 289 -39.82 -56.54 -16.69
N CYS A 290 -40.06 -56.39 -18.00
CA CYS A 290 -41.24 -55.67 -18.50
C CYS A 290 -42.57 -56.27 -18.04
N ALA A 291 -42.72 -57.60 -18.05
CA ALA A 291 -43.92 -58.27 -17.55
C ALA A 291 -44.13 -58.09 -16.03
N THR A 292 -43.06 -57.78 -15.28
CA THR A 292 -43.08 -57.51 -13.84
C THR A 292 -43.38 -56.03 -13.55
N LEU A 293 -42.73 -55.10 -14.25
CA LEU A 293 -42.89 -53.65 -14.07
C LEU A 293 -44.22 -53.12 -14.61
N ILE A 294 -44.57 -53.52 -15.85
CA ILE A 294 -45.73 -52.98 -16.58
C ILE A 294 -46.93 -53.94 -16.58
N GLY A 295 -46.70 -55.20 -16.23
CA GLY A 295 -47.74 -56.23 -16.07
C GLY A 295 -47.83 -57.22 -17.23
N ALA A 296 -48.71 -58.21 -17.09
CA ALA A 296 -48.75 -59.40 -17.94
C ALA A 296 -48.89 -59.09 -19.44
N GLY A 297 -48.05 -59.76 -20.24
CA GLY A 297 -47.99 -59.62 -21.70
C GLY A 297 -47.16 -58.44 -22.22
N SER A 298 -46.63 -57.59 -21.34
CA SER A 298 -45.64 -56.57 -21.71
C SER A 298 -44.34 -57.23 -22.14
N THR A 299 -43.71 -56.71 -23.19
CA THR A 299 -42.45 -57.23 -23.75
C THR A 299 -41.46 -56.10 -23.98
N LEU A 300 -40.16 -56.40 -23.93
CA LEU A 300 -39.12 -55.44 -24.26
C LEU A 300 -39.15 -55.10 -25.77
N LEU A 301 -39.05 -53.81 -26.08
CA LEU A 301 -38.94 -53.27 -27.43
C LEU A 301 -37.49 -52.86 -27.73
N LEU A 302 -37.14 -52.73 -29.01
CA LEU A 302 -35.90 -52.03 -29.39
C LEU A 302 -35.94 -50.60 -28.83
N GLY A 303 -34.83 -50.14 -28.27
CA GLY A 303 -34.75 -48.87 -27.54
C GLY A 303 -35.03 -48.98 -26.04
N GLY A 304 -35.06 -50.18 -25.45
CA GLY A 304 -35.04 -50.34 -23.99
C GLY A 304 -36.34 -49.98 -23.28
N ARG A 305 -37.49 -50.05 -23.97
CA ARG A 305 -38.82 -49.69 -23.42
C ARG A 305 -39.77 -50.88 -23.39
N CYS A 306 -40.69 -50.90 -22.44
CA CYS A 306 -41.71 -51.94 -22.34
C CYS A 306 -42.93 -51.61 -23.20
N ARG A 307 -43.36 -52.57 -24.03
CA ARG A 307 -44.63 -52.53 -24.73
C ARG A 307 -45.80 -52.47 -23.74
N VAL A 308 -46.89 -51.81 -24.13
CA VAL A 308 -48.17 -51.84 -23.38
C VAL A 308 -48.61 -53.28 -23.03
N PRO A 309 -49.21 -53.51 -21.85
CA PRO A 309 -49.66 -54.83 -21.41
C PRO A 309 -50.89 -55.29 -22.22
N THR A 310 -51.31 -56.55 -22.05
CA THR A 310 -52.46 -57.12 -22.80
C THR A 310 -53.80 -56.40 -22.54
N SER A 311 -53.91 -55.66 -21.43
CA SER A 311 -55.07 -54.79 -21.14
C SER A 311 -55.12 -53.51 -21.98
N GLY A 312 -54.02 -53.12 -22.63
CA GLY A 312 -53.87 -51.83 -23.31
C GLY A 312 -53.72 -50.62 -22.38
N ILE A 313 -53.69 -50.83 -21.05
CA ILE A 313 -53.65 -49.78 -20.04
C ILE A 313 -52.35 -49.89 -19.25
N CYS A 314 -51.51 -48.86 -19.32
CA CYS A 314 -50.29 -48.76 -18.53
C CYS A 314 -50.60 -48.54 -17.03
N PRO A 315 -49.79 -49.11 -16.10
CA PRO A 315 -49.96 -48.84 -14.68
C PRO A 315 -49.52 -47.40 -14.35
N PRO A 316 -50.29 -46.63 -13.57
CA PRO A 316 -49.84 -45.35 -13.04
C PRO A 316 -48.53 -45.51 -12.26
N PRO A 317 -47.61 -44.54 -12.35
CA PRO A 317 -47.74 -43.24 -13.01
C PRO A 317 -47.41 -43.23 -14.52
N THR A 318 -47.06 -44.37 -15.11
CA THR A 318 -46.65 -44.47 -16.53
C THR A 318 -47.81 -44.25 -17.50
N GLN A 319 -47.52 -43.79 -18.72
CA GLN A 319 -48.52 -43.44 -19.75
C GLN A 319 -48.24 -44.15 -21.10
N PRO A 320 -49.28 -44.51 -21.87
CA PRO A 320 -49.13 -45.17 -23.17
C PRO A 320 -48.72 -44.16 -24.25
N ILE A 321 -47.51 -44.32 -24.81
CA ILE A 321 -46.98 -43.52 -25.92
C ILE A 321 -46.38 -44.48 -26.96
N ASP A 322 -46.81 -44.35 -28.22
CA ASP A 322 -46.35 -45.17 -29.37
C ASP A 322 -46.34 -46.70 -29.14
N GLY A 323 -47.26 -47.19 -28.31
CA GLY A 323 -47.38 -48.62 -27.97
C GLY A 323 -46.41 -49.11 -26.89
N ALA A 324 -45.64 -48.21 -26.28
CA ALA A 324 -44.88 -48.44 -25.05
C ALA A 324 -45.56 -47.78 -23.84
N CYS A 325 -45.23 -48.24 -22.63
CA CYS A 325 -45.51 -47.50 -21.40
C CYS A 325 -44.28 -46.67 -21.01
N VAL A 326 -44.42 -45.36 -20.98
CA VAL A 326 -43.36 -44.39 -20.67
C VAL A 326 -43.57 -43.83 -19.27
N PRO A 327 -42.54 -43.85 -18.39
CA PRO A 327 -42.61 -43.21 -17.08
C PRO A 327 -42.88 -41.70 -17.13
N ASN A 328 -43.65 -41.22 -16.17
CA ASN A 328 -44.05 -39.81 -16.05
C ASN A 328 -44.07 -39.46 -14.56
N TRP A 329 -43.40 -38.37 -14.16
CA TRP A 329 -43.34 -37.92 -12.78
C TRP A 329 -44.62 -37.17 -12.43
N THR A 330 -45.70 -37.92 -12.29
CA THR A 330 -47.03 -37.38 -11.95
C THR A 330 -47.09 -36.92 -10.49
N ALA A 331 -48.21 -36.29 -10.10
CA ALA A 331 -48.49 -35.92 -8.70
C ALA A 331 -48.25 -37.08 -7.70
N TYR A 332 -48.55 -38.33 -8.08
CA TYR A 332 -48.27 -39.52 -7.27
C TYR A 332 -46.79 -39.65 -6.85
N CYS A 333 -45.85 -39.28 -7.74
CA CYS A 333 -44.41 -39.35 -7.48
C CYS A 333 -43.94 -38.20 -6.61
N ARG A 334 -44.34 -36.97 -6.96
CA ARG A 334 -44.13 -35.76 -6.17
C ARG A 334 -44.58 -35.94 -4.71
N ASP A 335 -45.75 -36.52 -4.51
CA ASP A 335 -46.34 -36.68 -3.17
C ASP A 335 -45.60 -37.72 -2.31
N ARG A 336 -44.71 -38.55 -2.89
CA ARG A 336 -43.82 -39.44 -2.12
C ARG A 336 -42.66 -38.70 -1.44
N VAL A 337 -42.23 -37.55 -1.93
CA VAL A 337 -41.10 -36.78 -1.38
C VAL A 337 -41.28 -36.54 0.12
N ALA A 338 -42.48 -36.11 0.54
CA ALA A 338 -42.84 -35.89 1.94
C ALA A 338 -42.79 -37.14 2.85
N THR A 339 -42.57 -38.33 2.29
CA THR A 339 -42.44 -39.61 3.00
C THR A 339 -41.11 -40.34 2.77
N ARG A 340 -40.26 -39.83 1.86
CA ARG A 340 -39.02 -40.50 1.41
C ARG A 340 -37.78 -39.63 1.47
N CYS A 341 -37.93 -38.31 1.54
CA CYS A 341 -36.85 -37.36 1.34
C CYS A 341 -36.69 -36.35 2.49
N ALA A 342 -37.11 -36.69 3.71
CA ALA A 342 -37.06 -35.76 4.85
C ALA A 342 -35.63 -35.20 5.02
N PRO A 343 -35.46 -33.85 5.09
CA PRO A 343 -36.49 -32.84 5.36
C PRO A 343 -37.17 -32.19 4.12
N LYS A 344 -36.83 -32.57 2.88
CA LYS A 344 -37.43 -32.03 1.64
C LYS A 344 -38.93 -32.32 1.60
N THR A 345 -39.76 -31.30 1.29
CA THR A 345 -41.21 -31.44 1.12
C THR A 345 -41.69 -30.66 -0.10
N CYS A 346 -42.79 -31.13 -0.73
CA CYS A 346 -43.36 -30.52 -1.94
C CYS A 346 -44.66 -29.76 -1.72
N THR A 347 -44.93 -29.36 -0.47
CA THR A 347 -45.92 -28.32 -0.19
C THR A 347 -45.48 -27.05 -0.92
N PRO A 348 -46.33 -26.35 -1.68
CA PRO A 348 -45.99 -25.04 -2.24
C PRO A 348 -45.53 -24.12 -1.11
N PRO A 349 -44.23 -23.76 -1.01
CA PRO A 349 -43.73 -23.33 0.29
C PRO A 349 -44.09 -21.87 0.56
N THR A 350 -44.52 -21.58 1.78
CA THR A 350 -44.35 -20.25 2.37
C THR A 350 -42.90 -20.08 2.87
N ASN A 351 -41.92 -20.46 2.04
CA ASN A 351 -40.50 -20.34 2.38
C ASN A 351 -40.13 -18.87 2.34
N THR A 352 -40.27 -18.21 3.48
CA THR A 352 -39.63 -16.94 3.81
C THR A 352 -38.38 -17.26 4.60
N TRP A 353 -37.29 -16.55 4.32
CA TRP A 353 -36.17 -16.46 5.27
C TRP A 353 -36.69 -15.72 6.50
N ASP A 354 -37.12 -16.46 7.52
CA ASP A 354 -37.71 -15.91 8.74
C ASP A 354 -36.63 -15.62 9.80
N ALA A 355 -37.03 -15.03 10.94
CA ALA A 355 -36.07 -14.68 12.01
C ALA A 355 -35.33 -15.90 12.60
N THR A 356 -35.84 -17.12 12.43
CA THR A 356 -35.11 -18.36 12.74
C THR A 356 -34.09 -18.72 11.68
N CYS A 357 -34.31 -18.37 10.40
CA CYS A 357 -33.32 -18.54 9.34
C CYS A 357 -32.16 -17.55 9.52
N VAL A 358 -32.44 -16.33 9.98
CA VAL A 358 -31.42 -15.38 10.44
C VAL A 358 -30.64 -15.93 11.64
N ALA A 359 -31.32 -16.39 12.69
CA ALA A 359 -30.65 -16.98 13.87
C ALA A 359 -29.85 -18.25 13.52
N LEU A 360 -30.30 -19.05 12.54
CA LEU A 360 -29.52 -20.16 12.01
C LEU A 360 -28.31 -19.70 11.19
N ALA A 361 -28.34 -18.53 10.54
CA ALA A 361 -27.13 -17.98 9.91
C ALA A 361 -26.11 -17.51 10.95
N GLU A 362 -26.54 -16.86 12.04
CA GLU A 362 -25.66 -16.51 13.15
C GLU A 362 -25.00 -17.76 13.77
N GLN A 363 -25.79 -18.82 13.96
CA GLN A 363 -25.34 -20.10 14.52
C GLN A 363 -24.43 -20.88 13.56
N GLU A 364 -24.94 -21.26 12.40
CA GLU A 364 -24.29 -22.21 11.48
C GLU A 364 -23.14 -21.57 10.69
N CYS A 365 -23.16 -20.26 10.48
CA CYS A 365 -22.12 -19.52 9.76
C CYS A 365 -21.14 -18.80 10.71
N GLY A 366 -21.27 -18.97 12.03
CA GLY A 366 -20.39 -18.39 13.06
C GLY A 366 -20.30 -16.87 13.01
N ALA A 367 -21.43 -16.20 12.76
CA ALA A 367 -21.47 -14.82 12.30
C ALA A 367 -22.30 -13.91 13.22
N ALA A 368 -22.00 -12.62 13.19
CA ALA A 368 -22.81 -11.59 13.85
C ALA A 368 -23.75 -10.92 12.83
N CYS A 369 -25.06 -11.14 12.97
CA CYS A 369 -26.07 -10.41 12.20
C CYS A 369 -26.49 -9.13 12.94
N GLY A 370 -25.61 -8.13 12.91
CA GLY A 370 -25.88 -6.81 13.49
C GLY A 370 -27.17 -6.19 12.93
N THR A 371 -27.93 -5.51 13.79
CA THR A 371 -29.26 -4.97 13.46
C THR A 371 -29.24 -3.67 12.64
N GLU A 372 -28.11 -3.32 12.02
CA GLU A 372 -27.96 -2.11 11.22
C GLU A 372 -28.16 -2.41 9.71
N PRO A 373 -29.13 -1.76 9.04
CA PRO A 373 -29.31 -1.91 7.59
C PRO A 373 -28.15 -1.26 6.82
N GLY A 374 -27.56 -1.98 5.85
CA GLY A 374 -26.58 -1.40 4.92
C GLY A 374 -25.14 -1.33 5.44
N VAL A 375 -24.66 -2.39 6.09
CA VAL A 375 -23.24 -2.55 6.52
C VAL A 375 -22.41 -3.24 5.41
N GLN A 376 -21.09 -3.06 5.45
CA GLN A 376 -20.13 -3.72 4.56
C GLN A 376 -20.27 -5.24 4.64
N GLN A 377 -20.33 -5.90 3.49
CA GLN A 377 -20.64 -7.32 3.41
C GLN A 377 -19.36 -8.18 3.51
N GLY A 378 -19.23 -8.92 4.59
CA GLY A 378 -18.21 -9.94 4.80
C GLY A 378 -16.87 -9.41 5.30
N LEU A 379 -16.81 -8.90 6.53
CA LEU A 379 -15.54 -8.50 7.15
C LEU A 379 -15.13 -9.47 8.25
N CYS A 380 -13.88 -9.94 8.22
CA CYS A 380 -13.30 -10.62 9.38
C CYS A 380 -12.97 -9.61 10.46
N LYS A 381 -13.51 -9.81 11.67
CA LYS A 381 -13.26 -8.98 12.85
C LYS A 381 -12.67 -9.84 13.96
N SER A 382 -11.59 -9.38 14.59
CA SER A 382 -11.07 -10.02 15.80
C SER A 382 -12.07 -9.94 16.94
N TYR A 383 -12.23 -11.03 17.69
CA TYR A 383 -13.07 -11.03 18.88
C TYR A 383 -12.45 -10.15 19.98
N LEU A 384 -13.30 -9.38 20.67
CA LEU A 384 -12.87 -8.60 21.84
C LEU A 384 -12.70 -9.50 23.09
N PRO A 385 -11.94 -9.07 24.11
CA PRO A 385 -11.89 -9.76 25.40
C PRO A 385 -13.28 -9.85 26.03
N ASN A 386 -13.63 -11.00 26.61
CA ASN A 386 -14.97 -11.32 27.13
C ASN A 386 -16.08 -11.45 26.05
N GLN A 387 -15.77 -11.26 24.75
CA GLN A 387 -16.76 -11.46 23.70
C GLN A 387 -17.01 -12.96 23.47
N THR A 388 -18.28 -13.35 23.51
CA THR A 388 -18.78 -14.65 23.08
C THR A 388 -19.61 -14.48 21.81
N ASN A 389 -19.79 -15.57 21.05
CA ASN A 389 -20.84 -15.70 20.05
C ASN A 389 -22.16 -16.06 20.79
N PRO A 390 -23.17 -15.17 20.85
CA PRO A 390 -24.41 -15.45 21.59
C PRO A 390 -25.27 -16.57 20.99
N ALA A 391 -25.08 -16.89 19.70
CA ALA A 391 -25.75 -18.02 19.04
C ALA A 391 -25.12 -19.37 19.41
N CYS A 392 -23.86 -19.39 19.86
CA CYS A 392 -23.22 -20.62 20.33
C CYS A 392 -23.66 -20.99 21.75
N GLY A 393 -24.72 -21.79 21.86
CA GLY A 393 -25.18 -22.40 23.11
C GLY A 393 -24.27 -23.47 23.73
N GLY A 394 -23.06 -23.66 23.22
CA GLY A 394 -22.09 -24.70 23.61
C GLY A 394 -20.67 -24.16 23.80
N VAL A 395 -19.68 -24.96 23.43
CA VAL A 395 -18.26 -24.56 23.32
C VAL A 395 -17.97 -24.18 21.86
N ASP A 396 -17.05 -23.25 21.64
CA ASP A 396 -16.59 -22.82 20.30
C ASP A 396 -15.16 -22.29 20.48
N LEU A 397 -14.16 -23.09 20.08
CA LEU A 397 -12.75 -22.82 20.32
C LEU A 397 -12.07 -22.19 19.10
N THR A 398 -11.53 -20.99 19.30
CA THR A 398 -10.71 -20.30 18.32
C THR A 398 -9.24 -20.30 18.75
N VAL A 399 -8.33 -20.18 17.77
CA VAL A 399 -6.89 -20.02 18.02
C VAL A 399 -6.47 -18.67 17.48
N GLY A 400 -5.95 -17.79 18.34
CA GLY A 400 -5.41 -16.48 17.92
C GLY A 400 -4.06 -16.61 17.21
N VAL A 401 -3.44 -15.48 16.88
CA VAL A 401 -2.05 -15.48 16.37
C VAL A 401 -1.09 -15.97 17.47
N PRO A 402 -0.28 -17.03 17.26
CA PRO A 402 0.67 -17.53 18.24
C PRO A 402 1.86 -16.57 18.37
N CYS A 403 2.26 -16.27 19.60
CA CYS A 403 3.28 -15.28 19.92
C CYS A 403 4.15 -15.76 21.10
N ASP A 404 5.42 -15.32 21.15
CA ASP A 404 6.42 -15.67 22.18
C ASP A 404 6.51 -17.17 22.56
N GLY A 405 6.26 -18.07 21.59
CA GLY A 405 6.27 -19.51 21.81
C GLY A 405 5.05 -20.07 22.54
N THR A 406 3.96 -19.29 22.62
CA THR A 406 2.66 -19.68 23.17
C THR A 406 1.58 -19.68 22.08
N ILE A 407 0.55 -20.51 22.27
CA ILE A 407 -0.63 -20.58 21.39
C ILE A 407 -1.83 -20.06 22.19
N PRO A 408 -2.39 -18.87 21.87
CA PRO A 408 -3.61 -18.40 22.51
C PRO A 408 -4.81 -19.22 22.02
N VAL A 409 -5.44 -19.95 22.94
CA VAL A 409 -6.69 -20.67 22.69
C VAL A 409 -7.81 -19.95 23.43
N CYS A 410 -8.83 -19.54 22.70
CA CYS A 410 -9.99 -18.81 23.17
C CYS A 410 -11.23 -19.71 23.17
N ASN A 411 -12.19 -19.41 24.04
CA ASN A 411 -13.52 -20.05 24.01
C ASN A 411 -14.58 -18.98 23.79
N ARG A 412 -15.09 -18.91 22.56
CA ARG A 412 -16.12 -17.96 22.14
C ARG A 412 -17.54 -18.49 22.35
N GLY A 413 -17.68 -19.75 22.75
CA GLY A 413 -18.96 -20.34 23.15
C GLY A 413 -19.45 -19.87 24.52
N THR A 414 -20.75 -20.10 24.80
CA THR A 414 -21.39 -19.71 26.07
C THR A 414 -21.24 -20.76 27.20
N MET A 415 -20.71 -21.95 26.92
CA MET A 415 -20.34 -22.96 27.92
C MET A 415 -18.82 -23.03 28.13
N PRO A 416 -18.34 -23.33 29.35
CA PRO A 416 -16.90 -23.46 29.62
C PRO A 416 -16.29 -24.71 28.96
N ALA A 417 -15.19 -24.52 28.24
CA ALA A 417 -14.42 -25.61 27.65
C ALA A 417 -13.57 -26.33 28.71
N PRO A 418 -13.43 -27.67 28.65
CA PRO A 418 -12.64 -28.45 29.61
C PRO A 418 -11.11 -28.24 29.45
N ALA A 419 -10.34 -28.78 30.39
CA ALA A 419 -8.89 -28.94 30.24
C ALA A 419 -8.54 -30.20 29.43
N ASN A 420 -7.29 -30.26 28.95
CA ASN A 420 -6.68 -31.33 28.15
C ASN A 420 -7.14 -31.43 26.68
N ILE A 421 -7.72 -30.36 26.13
CA ILE A 421 -8.06 -30.29 24.71
C ILE A 421 -6.77 -30.33 23.88
N GLU A 422 -6.72 -31.16 22.85
CA GLU A 422 -5.53 -31.31 22.00
C GLU A 422 -5.35 -30.15 21.02
N ILE A 423 -4.09 -29.73 20.81
CA ILE A 423 -3.66 -28.84 19.73
C ILE A 423 -2.71 -29.62 18.83
N HIS A 424 -3.07 -29.80 17.56
CA HIS A 424 -2.23 -30.48 16.58
C HIS A 424 -1.56 -29.47 15.66
N ARG A 425 -0.34 -29.80 15.24
CA ARG A 425 0.40 -29.08 14.19
C ARG A 425 0.43 -29.88 12.91
N TYR A 426 0.45 -29.18 11.79
CA TYR A 426 0.51 -29.71 10.44
C TYR A 426 1.67 -29.04 9.67
N PRO A 427 2.24 -29.70 8.64
CA PRO A 427 3.23 -29.08 7.77
C PRO A 427 2.78 -27.72 7.23
N ALA A 428 3.73 -26.83 6.96
CA ALA A 428 3.40 -25.54 6.33
C ALA A 428 2.78 -25.74 4.93
N GLY A 429 1.63 -25.12 4.67
CA GLY A 429 0.88 -25.30 3.43
C GLY A 429 0.20 -26.67 3.30
N ALA A 430 -0.06 -27.37 4.40
CA ALA A 430 -0.88 -28.57 4.44
C ALA A 430 -2.35 -28.30 4.07
N GLY A 431 -2.80 -27.05 4.10
CA GLY A 431 -4.12 -26.63 3.62
C GLY A 431 -5.28 -27.16 4.46
N GLN A 432 -5.06 -27.32 5.76
CA GLN A 432 -6.08 -27.66 6.75
C GLN A 432 -6.88 -26.43 7.17
N LEU A 433 -6.27 -25.24 7.11
CA LEU A 433 -7.01 -23.98 7.25
C LEU A 433 -7.99 -23.82 6.07
N PRO A 434 -9.29 -23.66 6.35
CA PRO A 434 -10.27 -23.43 5.30
C PRO A 434 -10.09 -22.04 4.68
N SER A 435 -10.38 -21.97 3.40
CA SER A 435 -10.52 -20.75 2.62
C SER A 435 -11.52 -21.05 1.49
N SER A 436 -12.28 -20.05 1.06
CA SER A 436 -13.46 -20.15 0.15
C SER A 436 -13.25 -20.83 -1.22
N ALA A 437 -12.04 -21.29 -1.54
CA ALA A 437 -11.74 -22.04 -2.76
C ALA A 437 -12.62 -23.31 -2.84
N PRO A 438 -13.55 -23.44 -3.82
CA PRO A 438 -14.56 -24.50 -3.81
C PRO A 438 -14.01 -25.94 -3.81
N GLY A 439 -12.77 -26.13 -4.28
CA GLY A 439 -12.07 -27.42 -4.23
C GLY A 439 -11.47 -27.80 -2.87
N ARG A 440 -11.55 -26.94 -1.84
CA ARG A 440 -11.08 -27.21 -0.46
C ARG A 440 -12.21 -27.42 0.54
N ILE A 441 -13.47 -27.37 0.13
CA ILE A 441 -14.64 -27.61 1.00
C ILE A 441 -14.84 -29.11 1.23
N LEU A 442 -13.83 -29.75 1.81
CA LEU A 442 -13.80 -31.16 2.21
C LEU A 442 -13.27 -31.24 3.64
N ASN A 443 -14.14 -30.85 4.56
CA ASN A 443 -14.04 -30.97 6.01
C ASN A 443 -12.98 -30.06 6.69
N SER A 444 -13.31 -28.78 6.85
CA SER A 444 -12.69 -27.90 7.86
C SER A 444 -12.73 -28.54 9.26
N CYS A 445 -13.85 -29.19 9.59
CA CYS A 445 -14.02 -29.97 10.82
C CYS A 445 -13.46 -31.41 10.77
N SER A 446 -12.76 -31.82 9.71
CA SER A 446 -12.02 -33.10 9.67
C SER A 446 -10.62 -33.02 9.03
N PRO A 447 -9.71 -32.17 9.54
CA PRO A 447 -8.32 -32.15 9.12
C PRO A 447 -7.69 -33.56 9.27
N THR A 448 -6.91 -33.96 8.27
CA THR A 448 -6.49 -35.36 8.10
C THR A 448 -4.97 -35.50 8.23
N GLY A 449 -4.54 -36.34 9.19
CA GLY A 449 -3.17 -36.31 9.69
C GLY A 449 -3.03 -35.28 10.81
N GLY A 450 -1.82 -34.73 10.96
CA GLY A 450 -1.47 -33.85 12.08
C GLY A 450 -0.62 -34.59 13.12
N THR A 451 -0.10 -33.84 14.10
CA THR A 451 0.61 -34.40 15.25
C THR A 451 0.40 -33.52 16.47
N LEU A 452 0.02 -34.13 17.59
CA LEU A 452 -0.12 -33.47 18.90
C LEU A 452 1.11 -32.62 19.22
N ALA A 453 0.91 -31.32 19.42
CA ALA A 453 1.94 -30.36 19.80
C ALA A 453 1.92 -30.11 21.32
N CYS A 454 0.71 -29.94 21.88
CA CYS A 454 0.43 -29.64 23.29
C CYS A 454 -1.07 -29.85 23.59
N THR A 455 -1.46 -29.70 24.86
CA THR A 455 -2.85 -29.74 25.32
C THR A 455 -3.17 -28.54 26.22
N THR A 456 -4.44 -28.14 26.33
CA THR A 456 -4.87 -27.06 27.24
C THR A 456 -4.66 -27.48 28.71
N ALA A 457 -3.94 -26.67 29.49
CA ALA A 457 -3.61 -27.04 30.88
C ALA A 457 -4.74 -26.82 31.88
N GLN A 458 -5.75 -26.02 31.52
CA GLN A 458 -6.86 -25.61 32.39
C GLN A 458 -8.15 -25.37 31.57
N PRO A 459 -9.34 -25.39 32.20
CA PRO A 459 -10.59 -25.04 31.52
C PRO A 459 -10.59 -23.59 31.03
N ILE A 460 -11.33 -23.31 29.95
CA ILE A 460 -11.45 -21.98 29.35
C ILE A 460 -12.88 -21.47 29.53
N ALA A 461 -13.03 -20.35 30.23
CA ALA A 461 -14.35 -19.75 30.49
C ALA A 461 -14.94 -19.11 29.21
N PRO A 462 -16.27 -18.95 29.13
CA PRO A 462 -16.93 -18.22 28.04
C PRO A 462 -16.35 -16.81 27.85
N GLY A 463 -15.90 -16.50 26.64
CA GLY A 463 -15.34 -15.20 26.25
C GLY A 463 -13.89 -14.97 26.65
N GLU A 464 -13.24 -15.94 27.29
CA GLU A 464 -11.86 -15.87 27.77
C GLU A 464 -10.90 -16.71 26.91
N CYS A 465 -9.61 -16.46 27.07
CA CYS A 465 -8.55 -17.22 26.42
C CYS A 465 -7.44 -17.62 27.39
N ILE A 466 -6.60 -18.57 26.98
CA ILE A 466 -5.39 -18.99 27.69
C ILE A 466 -4.21 -19.09 26.72
N SER A 467 -3.03 -18.60 27.13
CA SER A 467 -1.79 -18.78 26.38
C SER A 467 -1.19 -20.16 26.69
N VAL A 468 -1.33 -21.11 25.76
CA VAL A 468 -0.84 -22.49 25.90
C VAL A 468 0.65 -22.54 25.54
N ALA A 469 1.50 -22.78 26.53
CA ALA A 469 2.95 -22.82 26.39
C ALA A 469 3.51 -24.26 26.31
N GLY A 470 4.77 -24.40 25.88
CA GLY A 470 5.49 -25.68 25.89
C GLY A 470 5.18 -26.61 24.70
N CYS A 471 4.52 -26.08 23.67
CA CYS A 471 4.13 -26.81 22.47
C CYS A 471 5.35 -27.29 21.66
N THR A 472 5.35 -28.56 21.27
CA THR A 472 6.54 -29.25 20.75
C THR A 472 6.55 -29.37 19.22
N GLY A 473 7.75 -29.29 18.62
CA GLY A 473 7.96 -29.53 17.20
C GLY A 473 7.36 -28.47 16.26
N LEU A 474 7.11 -27.26 16.76
CA LEU A 474 6.66 -26.10 15.99
C LEU A 474 7.81 -25.55 15.12
N ALA A 475 7.46 -25.01 13.95
CA ALA A 475 8.36 -24.40 12.97
C ALA A 475 7.58 -23.35 12.16
N ASN A 476 8.28 -22.44 11.48
CA ASN A 476 7.63 -21.34 10.77
C ASN A 476 6.64 -21.84 9.69
N GLY A 477 5.46 -21.22 9.63
CA GLY A 477 4.41 -21.51 8.65
C GLY A 477 3.59 -22.77 8.96
N MET A 478 3.89 -23.51 10.03
CA MET A 478 3.13 -24.71 10.40
C MET A 478 1.70 -24.33 10.81
N GLU A 479 0.72 -24.98 10.20
CA GLU A 479 -0.70 -24.78 10.52
C GLU A 479 -1.05 -25.45 11.86
N LEU A 480 -1.89 -24.81 12.66
CA LEU A 480 -2.32 -25.22 14.00
C LEU A 480 -3.84 -25.36 14.02
N ILE A 481 -4.34 -26.47 14.58
CA ILE A 481 -5.77 -26.70 14.82
C ILE A 481 -5.98 -27.12 16.28
N VAL A 482 -6.91 -26.48 16.98
CA VAL A 482 -7.41 -26.94 18.30
C VAL A 482 -8.62 -27.87 18.15
N ASN A 483 -8.76 -28.85 19.04
CA ASN A 483 -9.84 -29.85 19.03
C ASN A 483 -10.05 -30.60 17.68
N PRO A 484 -8.98 -31.10 17.02
CA PRO A 484 -9.12 -31.89 15.80
C PRO A 484 -9.80 -33.25 16.05
N PRO A 485 -10.25 -33.97 15.01
CA PRO A 485 -10.98 -35.22 15.16
C PRO A 485 -10.17 -36.32 15.86
N GLY A 486 -10.77 -36.91 16.88
CA GLY A 486 -10.15 -37.96 17.66
C GLY A 486 -11.07 -38.52 18.75
N PRO A 487 -10.62 -39.53 19.50
CA PRO A 487 -11.40 -40.10 20.61
C PRO A 487 -11.59 -39.13 21.78
N GLU A 488 -10.75 -38.09 21.89
CA GLU A 488 -10.81 -37.04 22.92
C GLU A 488 -11.43 -35.73 22.40
N GLN A 489 -11.99 -35.71 21.18
CA GLN A 489 -12.61 -34.52 20.60
C GLN A 489 -13.88 -34.14 21.38
N ILE A 490 -14.02 -32.86 21.73
CA ILE A 490 -15.24 -32.31 22.32
C ILE A 490 -16.20 -31.78 21.25
N ALA A 491 -17.50 -31.73 21.56
CA ALA A 491 -18.50 -31.17 20.66
C ALA A 491 -18.54 -29.63 20.75
N GLU A 492 -18.59 -28.98 19.60
CA GLU A 492 -18.52 -27.52 19.45
C GLU A 492 -19.65 -26.98 18.55
N CYS A 493 -19.92 -25.67 18.62
CA CYS A 493 -20.88 -24.99 17.76
C CYS A 493 -20.35 -24.78 16.34
N GLN A 494 -19.07 -24.42 16.23
CA GLN A 494 -18.30 -24.32 15.00
C GLN A 494 -16.97 -25.03 15.25
N CYS A 495 -16.39 -25.63 14.21
CA CYS A 495 -15.17 -26.44 14.30
C CYS A 495 -14.18 -26.14 13.16
N GLY A 496 -14.48 -25.13 12.35
CA GLY A 496 -13.68 -24.70 11.20
C GLY A 496 -12.97 -23.36 11.38
N ASN A 497 -13.21 -22.68 12.50
CA ASN A 497 -12.58 -21.44 12.99
C ASN A 497 -11.48 -21.73 14.04
N ASN A 498 -11.21 -23.02 14.28
CA ASN A 498 -10.25 -23.57 15.22
C ASN A 498 -8.77 -23.39 14.80
N GLY A 499 -8.51 -22.62 13.74
CA GLY A 499 -7.25 -22.60 13.01
C GLY A 499 -6.41 -21.35 13.20
N SER A 500 -5.10 -21.53 13.06
CA SER A 500 -4.10 -20.46 13.06
C SER A 500 -2.78 -20.94 12.42
N ILE A 501 -1.79 -20.05 12.27
CA ILE A 501 -0.46 -20.38 11.73
C ILE A 501 0.63 -19.97 12.73
N TYR A 502 1.57 -20.88 12.98
CA TYR A 502 2.74 -20.56 13.80
C TYR A 502 3.75 -19.71 13.03
N HIS A 503 3.96 -18.46 13.47
CA HIS A 503 5.00 -17.56 12.97
C HIS A 503 5.97 -17.18 14.11
N PRO A 504 7.29 -17.37 13.98
CA PRO A 504 8.24 -17.20 15.08
C PRO A 504 8.64 -15.74 15.36
N LEU A 505 8.02 -14.77 14.68
CA LEU A 505 8.31 -13.34 14.79
C LEU A 505 7.12 -12.50 15.30
N ALA A 506 5.94 -13.10 15.51
CA ALA A 506 4.78 -12.38 16.05
C ALA A 506 4.98 -12.13 17.56
N MET A 507 4.83 -10.86 17.97
CA MET A 507 5.06 -10.40 19.34
C MET A 507 3.76 -10.47 20.15
N CYS A 508 3.84 -10.80 21.44
CA CYS A 508 2.64 -10.90 22.28
C CYS A 508 2.17 -9.54 22.82
N GLU A 509 0.97 -9.10 22.42
CA GLU A 509 0.31 -7.94 23.03
C GLU A 509 -0.95 -8.35 23.84
N SER A 510 -1.44 -7.41 24.66
CA SER A 510 -2.69 -7.55 25.42
C SER A 510 -3.84 -6.89 24.65
N PRO A 511 -4.85 -7.65 24.17
CA PRO A 511 -5.79 -7.11 23.20
C PRO A 511 -6.77 -6.10 23.83
N GLY A 512 -6.68 -4.83 23.42
CA GLY A 512 -7.75 -3.86 23.63
C GLY A 512 -7.35 -2.39 23.76
N CYS A 513 -7.87 -1.57 22.83
CA CYS A 513 -7.89 -0.10 22.82
C CYS A 513 -6.53 0.61 22.65
N ILE A 514 -6.37 1.28 21.50
CA ILE A 514 -5.14 1.98 21.10
C ILE A 514 -4.93 3.23 21.95
N ALA A 515 -4.06 3.13 22.96
CA ALA A 515 -3.44 4.30 23.57
C ALA A 515 -2.37 4.83 22.62
N THR A 516 -2.65 5.91 21.90
CA THR A 516 -1.75 6.36 20.83
C THR A 516 -0.42 6.83 21.41
N ALA A 517 0.66 6.21 20.95
CA ALA A 517 2.04 6.56 21.29
C ALA A 517 2.79 7.03 20.03
N SER A 518 3.59 8.08 20.18
CA SER A 518 4.65 8.42 19.21
C SER A 518 5.98 7.86 19.69
N VAL A 519 6.92 7.57 18.78
CA VAL A 519 8.26 7.09 19.15
C VAL A 519 9.34 7.86 18.37
N SER A 520 10.13 8.67 19.07
CA SER A 520 11.37 9.26 18.56
C SER A 520 12.56 8.37 18.94
N MET A 521 13.35 7.95 17.96
CA MET A 521 14.66 7.32 18.20
C MET A 521 15.72 8.40 18.44
N ILE A 522 16.38 8.37 19.60
CA ILE A 522 17.54 9.24 19.87
C ILE A 522 18.81 8.47 19.51
N ARG A 523 19.30 8.71 18.29
CA ARG A 523 20.60 8.21 17.82
C ARG A 523 21.70 9.25 18.03
N PRO A 524 22.95 8.86 18.29
CA PRO A 524 24.09 9.76 18.14
C PRO A 524 24.18 10.23 16.69
N ALA A 525 24.61 11.48 16.47
CA ALA A 525 24.74 12.05 15.14
C ALA A 525 26.18 12.46 14.83
N THR A 526 26.54 12.41 13.55
CA THR A 526 27.89 12.65 13.05
C THR A 526 27.85 13.43 11.73
N LEU A 527 28.50 14.60 11.69
CA LEU A 527 28.61 15.44 10.50
C LEU A 527 30.00 15.36 9.87
N PHE A 528 30.07 15.25 8.54
CA PHE A 528 31.26 15.59 7.77
C PHE A 528 31.08 16.98 7.15
N VAL A 529 31.75 17.99 7.73
CA VAL A 529 31.70 19.37 7.24
C VAL A 529 32.83 19.59 6.24
N THR A 530 32.52 19.98 5.01
CA THR A 530 33.51 20.22 3.95
C THR A 530 33.42 21.66 3.44
N LEU A 531 34.35 22.50 3.91
CA LEU A 531 34.36 23.96 3.70
C LEU A 531 35.31 24.38 2.58
N ASP A 532 34.77 25.16 1.64
CA ASP A 532 35.47 25.85 0.58
C ASP A 532 36.53 26.82 1.12
N ARG A 533 37.71 26.76 0.52
CA ARG A 533 38.92 27.54 0.81
C ARG A 533 39.52 28.19 -0.44
N SER A 534 38.80 28.22 -1.55
CA SER A 534 39.24 28.71 -2.86
C SER A 534 39.57 30.21 -2.87
N ALA A 535 40.13 30.70 -3.97
CA ALA A 535 40.56 32.10 -4.07
C ALA A 535 39.42 33.12 -3.91
N SER A 536 38.16 32.77 -4.23
CA SER A 536 36.99 33.64 -4.04
C SER A 536 36.75 34.00 -2.57
N MET A 537 37.11 33.12 -1.64
CA MET A 537 37.12 33.39 -0.19
C MET A 537 38.12 34.47 0.25
N THR A 538 39.02 34.93 -0.64
CA THR A 538 40.04 35.96 -0.34
C THR A 538 39.94 37.24 -1.16
N ALA A 539 39.50 37.15 -2.41
CA ALA A 539 39.70 38.18 -3.43
C ALA A 539 39.13 39.56 -3.03
N ASN A 540 39.93 40.63 -3.19
CA ASN A 540 39.47 42.02 -3.13
C ASN A 540 38.59 42.37 -1.91
N SER A 541 39.10 42.07 -0.71
CA SER A 541 38.40 42.22 0.59
C SER A 541 37.29 41.20 0.89
N ALA A 542 37.00 40.24 0.02
CA ALA A 542 36.02 39.18 0.28
C ALA A 542 36.31 38.39 1.57
N SER A 543 37.57 38.34 2.03
CA SER A 543 37.92 37.72 3.32
C SER A 543 37.11 38.29 4.50
N THR A 544 36.76 39.58 4.52
CA THR A 544 35.94 40.16 5.62
C THR A 544 34.43 39.94 5.47
N SER A 545 33.94 39.56 4.28
CA SER A 545 32.52 39.31 4.01
C SER A 545 32.17 37.83 3.76
N ARG A 546 33.18 36.96 3.59
CA ARG A 546 33.05 35.54 3.28
C ARG A 546 33.82 34.68 4.29
N TRP A 547 35.14 34.58 4.18
CA TRP A 547 35.95 33.70 5.04
C TRP A 547 35.81 34.01 6.54
N ASN A 548 36.01 35.26 6.96
CA ASN A 548 35.99 35.62 8.38
C ASN A 548 34.63 35.33 9.05
N PRO A 549 33.47 35.75 8.51
CA PRO A 549 32.17 35.38 9.07
C PRO A 549 31.85 33.88 8.93
N ALA A 550 32.24 33.21 7.84
CA ALA A 550 32.00 31.77 7.70
C ALA A 550 32.79 30.94 8.73
N ARG A 551 34.06 31.30 8.96
CA ARG A 551 34.91 30.76 10.02
C ARG A 551 34.35 31.04 11.41
N ALA A 552 33.82 32.25 11.64
CA ALA A 552 33.22 32.63 12.91
C ALA A 552 31.93 31.86 13.19
N ALA A 553 31.08 31.63 12.19
CA ALA A 553 29.88 30.81 12.30
C ALA A 553 30.19 29.36 12.69
N LEU A 554 31.16 28.73 12.03
CA LEU A 554 31.61 27.37 12.37
C LEU A 554 32.17 27.32 13.79
N ARG A 555 33.02 28.28 14.18
CA ARG A 555 33.51 28.39 15.56
C ARG A 555 32.36 28.51 16.56
N ALA A 556 31.41 29.41 16.33
CA ALA A 556 30.23 29.62 17.18
C ALA A 556 29.17 28.50 17.11
N PHE A 557 29.39 27.48 16.28
CA PHE A 557 28.60 26.25 16.20
C PHE A 557 29.31 25.08 16.91
N PHE A 558 30.64 25.03 16.87
CA PHE A 558 31.45 24.09 17.64
C PHE A 558 31.47 24.45 19.13
N GLU A 559 31.58 25.75 19.46
CA GLU A 559 31.53 26.31 20.83
C GLU A 559 30.09 26.42 21.38
N ASP A 560 29.08 25.89 20.70
CA ASP A 560 27.69 25.87 21.18
C ASP A 560 27.42 24.59 21.97
N GLN A 561 27.16 24.71 23.28
CA GLN A 561 26.87 23.59 24.17
C GLN A 561 25.69 22.70 23.72
N ALA A 562 24.78 23.20 22.87
CA ALA A 562 23.72 22.38 22.26
C ALA A 562 24.25 21.37 21.21
N SER A 563 25.50 21.52 20.77
CA SER A 563 26.25 20.54 19.97
C SER A 563 26.84 19.38 20.80
N ALA A 564 26.67 19.35 22.14
CA ALA A 564 27.13 18.24 22.97
C ALA A 564 26.60 16.88 22.49
N GLY A 565 27.47 15.88 22.37
CA GLY A 565 27.17 14.57 21.78
C GLY A 565 27.28 14.51 20.25
N LEU A 566 27.54 15.62 19.54
CA LEU A 566 27.72 15.62 18.09
C LEU A 566 29.13 15.18 17.69
N GLY A 567 29.22 14.20 16.78
CA GLY A 567 30.46 13.85 16.08
C GLY A 567 30.67 14.83 14.92
N VAL A 568 31.89 15.35 14.76
CA VAL A 568 32.20 16.29 13.66
C VAL A 568 33.57 15.99 13.08
N ALA A 569 33.59 15.53 11.84
CA ALA A 569 34.78 15.52 10.99
C ALA A 569 34.80 16.81 10.15
N LEU A 570 35.99 17.37 9.91
CA LEU A 570 36.17 18.61 9.14
C LEU A 570 37.12 18.39 7.96
N ARG A 571 36.78 18.94 6.79
CA ARG A 571 37.61 19.01 5.59
C ARG A 571 37.64 20.44 5.02
N PHE A 572 38.74 20.78 4.35
CA PHE A 572 38.84 21.97 3.49
C PHE A 572 39.12 21.55 2.05
N TRP A 573 38.62 22.33 1.10
CA TRP A 573 38.85 22.13 -0.33
C TRP A 573 38.92 23.51 -1.03
N PRO A 574 39.87 23.79 -1.94
CA PRO A 574 41.05 22.99 -2.27
C PRO A 574 42.06 22.94 -1.10
N HIS A 575 42.56 21.75 -0.75
CA HIS A 575 43.60 21.59 0.29
C HIS A 575 44.38 20.26 0.24
N ASP A 576 45.72 20.33 0.19
CA ASP A 576 46.61 19.16 0.07
C ASP A 576 46.94 18.42 1.39
N ASN A 577 46.50 18.95 2.53
CA ASN A 577 46.76 18.35 3.84
C ASN A 577 45.43 17.89 4.48
N PRO A 578 45.32 16.64 4.98
CA PRO A 578 46.33 15.57 5.02
C PRO A 578 46.57 14.80 3.70
N GLY A 579 45.77 15.04 2.66
CA GLY A 579 46.00 14.50 1.31
C GLY A 579 45.45 15.42 0.21
N PRO A 580 45.73 15.15 -1.07
CA PRO A 580 45.44 16.04 -2.19
C PRO A 580 43.94 16.16 -2.47
N CYS A 581 43.28 17.13 -1.86
CA CYS A 581 41.92 17.54 -2.22
C CYS A 581 41.97 18.82 -3.06
N ASN A 582 42.64 18.77 -4.21
CA ASN A 582 42.64 19.84 -5.21
C ASN A 582 42.97 19.29 -6.62
N ASP A 583 43.26 20.21 -7.53
CA ASP A 583 43.36 20.08 -8.97
C ASP A 583 44.77 20.43 -9.51
N SER A 584 45.82 20.30 -8.68
CA SER A 584 47.22 20.72 -8.92
C SER A 584 47.98 19.96 -10.04
N ALA A 585 47.30 19.52 -11.08
CA ALA A 585 47.86 18.98 -12.32
C ALA A 585 47.09 19.37 -13.60
N GLY A 586 45.97 20.12 -13.50
CA GLY A 586 45.11 20.42 -14.67
C GLY A 586 44.40 19.19 -15.25
N THR A 587 44.32 18.10 -14.49
CA THR A 587 43.57 16.88 -14.76
C THR A 587 43.11 16.35 -13.41
N CYS A 588 41.87 15.86 -13.28
CA CYS A 588 41.34 15.36 -11.99
C CYS A 588 41.08 13.85 -12.03
N PRO A 589 42.12 13.01 -11.86
CA PRO A 589 41.96 11.57 -11.65
C PRO A 589 41.55 11.26 -10.20
N GLY A 590 41.10 10.02 -9.95
CA GLY A 590 40.50 9.58 -8.68
C GLY A 590 41.36 9.72 -7.41
N TYR A 591 42.65 10.08 -7.49
CA TYR A 591 43.41 10.43 -6.29
C TYR A 591 42.92 11.72 -5.61
N ALA A 592 42.24 12.62 -6.33
CA ALA A 592 41.65 13.83 -5.75
C ALA A 592 40.50 13.51 -4.79
N VAL A 593 39.62 12.57 -5.18
CA VAL A 593 38.50 12.07 -4.36
C VAL A 593 39.02 11.41 -3.08
N ALA A 594 40.00 10.53 -3.22
CA ALA A 594 40.65 9.87 -2.09
C ALA A 594 41.36 10.87 -1.15
N GLY A 595 41.90 11.98 -1.66
CA GLY A 595 42.42 13.07 -0.84
C GLY A 595 41.33 13.91 -0.18
N CYS A 596 40.15 14.05 -0.78
CA CYS A 596 39.02 14.80 -0.22
C CYS A 596 38.31 14.06 0.93
N SER A 597 38.31 12.72 0.98
CA SER A 597 37.75 11.97 2.13
C SER A 597 38.58 12.05 3.41
N LEU A 598 39.85 12.46 3.33
CA LEU A 598 40.75 12.53 4.48
C LEU A 598 40.55 13.82 5.31
N ALA A 599 39.68 13.76 6.31
CA ALA A 599 39.41 14.87 7.23
C ALA A 599 40.69 15.46 7.87
N ILE A 600 40.77 16.80 7.95
CA ILE A 600 41.88 17.51 8.63
C ILE A 600 41.69 17.52 10.16
N VAL A 601 40.45 17.47 10.63
CA VAL A 601 40.11 17.05 12.00
C VAL A 601 39.32 15.76 11.89
N PRO A 602 39.91 14.60 12.24
CA PRO A 602 39.21 13.33 12.17
C PRO A 602 38.17 13.19 13.28
N PHE A 603 37.23 12.30 13.04
CA PHE A 603 36.33 11.73 14.04
C PHE A 603 36.35 10.21 13.84
N ASP A 604 36.35 9.46 14.95
CA ASP A 604 36.61 8.02 15.00
C ASP A 604 35.48 7.22 15.70
N GLY A 605 34.31 7.84 15.87
CA GLY A 605 33.17 7.29 16.58
C GLY A 605 33.31 7.23 18.10
N SER A 606 34.51 7.45 18.65
CA SER A 606 34.71 7.40 20.10
C SER A 606 34.01 8.56 20.80
N THR A 607 33.36 8.27 21.93
CA THR A 607 32.69 9.29 22.75
C THR A 607 33.65 10.39 23.23
N ALA A 608 34.93 10.05 23.44
CA ALA A 608 36.00 10.99 23.78
C ALA A 608 36.43 11.93 22.63
N ARG A 609 35.91 11.75 21.41
CA ARG A 609 36.10 12.65 20.26
C ARG A 609 34.79 13.31 19.79
N ARG A 610 33.67 13.13 20.52
CA ARG A 610 32.44 13.92 20.30
C ARG A 610 32.60 15.29 20.94
N LEU A 611 31.86 16.28 20.44
CA LEU A 611 31.66 17.56 21.13
C LEU A 611 30.94 17.31 22.46
N THR A 612 31.17 18.17 23.45
CA THR A 612 30.68 18.05 24.83
C THR A 612 29.96 19.34 25.26
N ALA A 613 29.57 19.43 26.53
CA ALA A 613 29.04 20.68 27.11
C ALA A 613 30.13 21.54 27.78
N ASP A 614 31.36 21.03 27.91
CA ASP A 614 32.50 21.79 28.41
C ASP A 614 33.20 22.51 27.25
N ALA A 615 33.72 23.71 27.48
CA ALA A 615 34.49 24.43 26.45
C ALA A 615 35.93 23.90 26.31
N ALA A 616 36.58 24.19 25.19
CA ALA A 616 38.02 23.98 25.04
C ALA A 616 38.81 24.75 26.14
N PRO A 617 39.91 24.18 26.67
CA PRO A 617 40.59 22.96 26.22
C PRO A 617 40.09 21.67 26.88
N THR A 618 39.02 21.68 27.67
CA THR A 618 38.46 20.43 28.24
C THR A 618 37.94 19.55 27.12
N ASP A 619 37.14 20.11 26.22
CA ASP A 619 36.75 19.47 24.98
C ASP A 619 37.92 19.40 23.99
N GLN A 620 38.31 18.17 23.64
CA GLN A 620 39.43 17.86 22.75
C GLN A 620 39.03 17.76 21.26
N GLN A 621 37.73 17.76 20.95
CA GLN A 621 37.22 17.87 19.58
C GLN A 621 36.95 19.34 19.23
N GLU A 622 36.29 20.12 20.10
CA GLU A 622 36.13 21.58 19.96
C GLU A 622 37.49 22.24 19.79
N LEU A 623 38.45 21.94 20.67
CA LEU A 623 39.82 22.46 20.58
C LEU A 623 40.48 22.11 19.24
N ALA A 624 40.24 20.92 18.68
CA ALA A 624 40.83 20.52 17.40
C ALA A 624 40.16 21.23 16.21
N LEU A 625 38.83 21.29 16.20
CA LEU A 625 38.02 21.97 15.18
C LEU A 625 38.31 23.47 15.15
N VAL A 626 38.29 24.13 16.32
CA VAL A 626 38.56 25.56 16.46
C VAL A 626 40.00 25.87 16.06
N ASN A 627 40.99 25.05 16.45
CA ASN A 627 42.38 25.24 15.98
C ASN A 627 42.52 25.08 14.46
N ALA A 628 41.82 24.13 13.84
CA ALA A 628 41.87 23.90 12.39
C ALA A 628 41.29 25.05 11.55
N LEU A 629 40.52 25.97 12.15
CA LEU A 629 39.97 27.15 11.50
C LEU A 629 40.96 28.34 11.36
N TYR A 630 42.12 28.32 12.04
CA TYR A 630 43.10 29.41 12.02
C TYR A 630 44.12 29.51 10.86
N PRO A 631 44.44 28.49 10.04
CA PRO A 631 45.45 28.64 8.97
C PRO A 631 44.99 29.56 7.83
N GLY A 632 43.72 30.01 7.87
CA GLY A 632 43.17 30.99 6.95
C GLY A 632 42.64 30.38 5.64
N PRO A 633 42.12 31.23 4.75
CA PRO A 633 41.66 30.82 3.43
C PRO A 633 42.84 30.47 2.51
N GLY A 634 42.58 29.75 1.42
CA GLY A 634 43.59 29.52 0.38
C GLY A 634 43.94 30.82 -0.35
N THR A 635 45.24 31.13 -0.48
CA THR A 635 45.72 32.29 -1.24
C THR A 635 45.75 32.06 -2.76
N ASN A 636 45.70 30.80 -3.18
CA ASN A 636 45.49 30.33 -4.55
C ASN A 636 44.59 29.08 -4.49
N GLY A 637 43.86 28.80 -5.57
CA GLY A 637 43.06 27.58 -5.71
C GLY A 637 41.70 27.86 -6.35
N ASP A 638 41.30 26.97 -7.24
CA ASP A 638 40.00 26.95 -7.91
C ASP A 638 38.91 26.35 -6.99
N THR A 639 37.70 26.13 -7.52
CA THR A 639 36.54 25.57 -6.80
C THR A 639 36.24 24.14 -7.30
N PRO A 640 37.00 23.10 -6.91
CA PRO A 640 36.82 21.72 -7.37
C PRO A 640 35.68 21.03 -6.59
N MET A 641 34.44 21.44 -6.85
CA MET A 641 33.27 21.02 -6.06
C MET A 641 32.95 19.52 -6.18
N TYR A 642 33.12 18.91 -7.36
CA TYR A 642 32.88 17.48 -7.56
C TYR A 642 33.69 16.59 -6.60
N PRO A 643 35.06 16.60 -6.62
CA PRO A 643 35.83 15.71 -5.74
C PRO A 643 35.68 16.08 -4.26
N ALA A 644 35.39 17.34 -3.93
CA ALA A 644 35.14 17.77 -2.56
C ALA A 644 33.86 17.16 -1.97
N LEU A 645 32.80 17.03 -2.77
CA LEU A 645 31.57 16.35 -2.41
C LEU A 645 31.75 14.83 -2.43
N ASP A 646 32.39 14.28 -3.47
CA ASP A 646 32.63 12.84 -3.66
C ASP A 646 33.52 12.24 -2.56
N GLY A 647 34.55 12.97 -2.12
CA GLY A 647 35.34 12.59 -0.96
C GLY A 647 34.54 12.67 0.35
N ALA A 648 33.66 13.66 0.49
CA ALA A 648 32.84 13.83 1.69
C ALA A 648 31.77 12.75 1.84
N THR A 649 31.07 12.40 0.76
CA THR A 649 30.14 11.26 0.72
C THR A 649 30.89 9.95 0.90
N THR A 650 32.04 9.76 0.24
CA THR A 650 32.90 8.59 0.45
C THR A 650 33.29 8.41 1.92
N TRP A 651 33.66 9.48 2.65
CA TRP A 651 33.92 9.37 4.09
C TRP A 651 32.65 8.97 4.86
N ALA A 652 31.53 9.65 4.61
CA ALA A 652 30.28 9.44 5.33
C ALA A 652 29.70 8.03 5.13
N ILE A 653 29.76 7.49 3.91
CA ILE A 653 29.35 6.12 3.57
C ILE A 653 30.22 5.11 4.32
N ASN A 654 31.55 5.24 4.24
CA ASN A 654 32.46 4.34 4.95
C ASN A 654 32.26 4.42 6.48
N TYR A 655 32.04 5.61 7.03
CA TYR A 655 31.78 5.80 8.45
C TYR A 655 30.45 5.16 8.88
N LYS A 656 29.34 5.43 8.17
CA LYS A 656 28.02 4.82 8.44
C LYS A 656 28.02 3.30 8.31
N ASN A 657 28.81 2.74 7.40
CA ASN A 657 28.99 1.29 7.27
C ASN A 657 29.73 0.65 8.46
N MET A 658 30.52 1.43 9.21
CA MET A 658 31.15 0.99 10.47
C MET A 658 30.31 1.34 11.71
N HIS A 659 29.44 2.35 11.60
CA HIS A 659 28.59 2.89 12.67
C HIS A 659 27.11 2.95 12.24
N PRO A 660 26.46 1.80 11.97
CA PRO A 660 25.06 1.76 11.53
C PRO A 660 24.09 2.37 12.55
N GLU A 661 24.46 2.40 13.84
CA GLU A 661 23.71 2.97 14.96
C GLU A 661 23.59 4.50 14.94
N GLU A 662 24.43 5.20 14.18
CA GLU A 662 24.51 6.67 14.16
C GLU A 662 23.83 7.30 12.95
N GLU A 663 23.27 8.50 13.10
CA GLU A 663 22.85 9.32 11.96
C GLU A 663 24.04 10.10 11.37
N VAL A 664 24.26 9.98 10.06
CA VAL A 664 25.46 10.48 9.39
C VAL A 664 25.08 11.37 8.22
N ALA A 665 25.59 12.61 8.20
CA ALA A 665 25.27 13.59 7.17
C ALA A 665 26.49 14.40 6.71
N VAL A 666 26.47 14.82 5.45
CA VAL A 666 27.47 15.69 4.82
C VAL A 666 26.97 17.14 4.82
N VAL A 667 27.86 18.09 5.10
CA VAL A 667 27.59 19.54 5.00
C VAL A 667 28.61 20.17 4.07
N LEU A 668 28.22 20.41 2.82
CA LEU A 668 28.99 21.13 1.81
C LEU A 668 28.79 22.64 1.99
N VAL A 669 29.87 23.41 2.12
CA VAL A 669 29.83 24.87 2.33
C VAL A 669 30.73 25.57 1.32
N THR A 670 30.19 26.50 0.50
CA THR A 670 30.92 27.15 -0.61
C THR A 670 30.52 28.60 -0.86
N ASP A 671 31.45 29.38 -1.44
CA ASP A 671 31.22 30.77 -1.87
C ASP A 671 31.19 30.96 -3.40
N GLY A 672 31.35 29.87 -4.17
CA GLY A 672 31.69 29.88 -5.59
C GLY A 672 30.93 28.86 -6.44
N ILE A 673 31.18 28.93 -7.74
CA ILE A 673 30.69 27.96 -8.74
C ILE A 673 31.78 26.93 -9.03
N PRO A 674 31.44 25.68 -9.39
CA PRO A 674 32.44 24.70 -9.84
C PRO A 674 33.25 25.27 -11.01
N SER A 675 34.58 25.34 -10.87
CA SER A 675 35.45 25.93 -11.91
C SER A 675 36.33 24.89 -12.61
N ASN A 676 36.88 23.92 -11.87
CA ASN A 676 37.75 22.86 -12.37
C ASN A 676 37.27 21.46 -11.92
N CYS A 677 37.92 20.42 -12.45
CA CYS A 677 37.46 19.03 -12.44
C CYS A 677 36.14 18.85 -13.21
N ASP A 678 35.24 18.00 -12.76
CA ASP A 678 33.88 17.97 -13.31
C ASP A 678 33.08 19.16 -12.77
N THR A 679 32.58 19.98 -13.68
CA THR A 679 31.79 21.19 -13.39
C THR A 679 30.32 21.05 -13.82
N VAL A 680 29.91 19.87 -14.33
CA VAL A 680 28.55 19.62 -14.79
C VAL A 680 27.61 19.52 -13.58
N PRO A 681 26.60 20.40 -13.45
CA PRO A 681 25.70 20.41 -12.28
C PRO A 681 25.08 19.05 -11.97
N ASN A 682 24.63 18.34 -13.01
CA ASN A 682 24.03 17.01 -12.85
C ASN A 682 25.00 16.00 -12.27
N HIS A 683 26.26 15.94 -12.72
CA HIS A 683 27.24 14.96 -12.22
C HIS A 683 27.55 15.22 -10.74
N ILE A 684 27.71 16.48 -10.33
CA ILE A 684 27.88 16.86 -8.92
C ILE A 684 26.62 16.46 -8.11
N GLY A 685 25.43 16.64 -8.69
CA GLY A 685 24.18 16.18 -8.10
C GLY A 685 24.03 14.65 -7.99
N GLU A 686 24.57 13.87 -8.94
CA GLU A 686 24.57 12.40 -8.88
C GLU A 686 25.36 11.86 -7.69
N VAL A 687 26.48 12.51 -7.32
CA VAL A 687 27.27 12.14 -6.13
C VAL A 687 26.43 12.26 -4.86
N ALA A 688 25.65 13.35 -4.73
CA ALA A 688 24.73 13.50 -3.61
C ALA A 688 23.58 12.48 -3.66
N ARG A 689 23.05 12.20 -4.85
CA ARG A 689 21.99 11.20 -5.05
C ARG A 689 22.43 9.81 -4.61
N ASN A 690 23.61 9.36 -5.06
CA ASN A 690 24.16 8.06 -4.71
C ASN A 690 24.31 7.88 -3.19
N ALA A 691 24.82 8.90 -2.50
CA ALA A 691 25.00 8.89 -1.05
C ALA A 691 23.67 8.78 -0.29
N TYR A 692 22.61 9.40 -0.79
CA TYR A 692 21.29 9.34 -0.16
C TYR A 692 20.52 8.06 -0.53
N GLU A 693 20.31 7.80 -1.82
CA GLU A 693 19.47 6.68 -2.31
C GLU A 693 20.06 5.30 -1.95
N ASN A 694 21.38 5.13 -2.01
CA ASN A 694 22.00 3.80 -1.78
C ASN A 694 22.59 3.62 -0.37
N HIS A 695 22.78 4.70 0.40
CA HIS A 695 23.50 4.66 1.69
C HIS A 695 22.86 5.48 2.82
N GLY A 696 21.72 6.14 2.59
CA GLY A 696 20.97 6.90 3.59
C GLY A 696 21.66 8.19 4.09
N ILE A 697 22.79 8.59 3.49
CA ILE A 697 23.56 9.77 3.90
C ILE A 697 22.87 11.03 3.38
N ARG A 698 22.39 11.88 4.29
CA ARG A 698 21.85 13.20 3.90
C ARG A 698 22.97 14.16 3.52
N VAL A 699 22.81 14.86 2.40
CA VAL A 699 23.75 15.90 1.93
C VAL A 699 23.09 17.27 1.99
N HIS A 700 23.57 18.10 2.92
CA HIS A 700 23.15 19.49 3.04
C HIS A 700 24.15 20.39 2.28
N ALA A 701 23.63 21.40 1.58
CA ALA A 701 24.44 22.31 0.77
C ALA A 701 24.19 23.75 1.19
N VAL A 702 25.26 24.47 1.50
CA VAL A 702 25.22 25.87 1.94
C VAL A 702 26.07 26.72 1.00
N GLY A 703 25.39 27.51 0.16
CA GLY A 703 26.02 28.47 -0.74
C GLY A 703 25.93 29.89 -0.21
N PHE A 704 26.95 30.70 -0.47
CA PHE A 704 26.88 32.15 -0.33
C PHE A 704 27.69 32.90 -1.39
N GLY A 705 27.55 34.23 -1.39
CA GLY A 705 28.40 35.10 -2.22
C GLY A 705 28.16 34.95 -3.72
N ASN A 706 29.00 34.16 -4.40
CA ASN A 706 28.91 33.90 -5.84
C ASN A 706 28.45 32.46 -6.18
N SER A 707 28.08 31.65 -5.19
CA SER A 707 27.65 30.27 -5.40
C SER A 707 26.39 30.17 -6.27
N SER A 708 26.31 29.18 -7.16
CA SER A 708 25.09 28.95 -7.96
C SER A 708 23.99 28.31 -7.10
N THR A 709 22.91 29.07 -6.87
CA THR A 709 21.72 28.58 -6.17
C THR A 709 21.08 27.36 -6.84
N GLU A 710 21.16 27.25 -8.17
CA GLU A 710 20.71 26.07 -8.90
C GLU A 710 21.48 24.81 -8.47
N ILE A 711 22.81 24.90 -8.38
CA ILE A 711 23.68 23.78 -8.00
C ILE A 711 23.51 23.43 -6.51
N ILE A 712 23.40 24.43 -5.65
CA ILE A 712 23.16 24.24 -4.20
C ILE A 712 21.81 23.56 -3.94
N ASN A 713 20.76 23.98 -4.67
CA ASN A 713 19.45 23.33 -4.60
C ASN A 713 19.52 21.90 -5.16
N LEU A 714 20.13 21.70 -6.32
CA LEU A 714 20.26 20.40 -6.99
C LEU A 714 20.97 19.35 -6.11
N ILE A 715 22.08 19.72 -5.47
CA ILE A 715 22.83 18.85 -4.55
C ILE A 715 21.96 18.45 -3.35
N ALA A 716 21.30 19.42 -2.69
CA ALA A 716 20.50 19.14 -1.51
C ALA A 716 19.23 18.34 -1.80
N THR A 717 18.53 18.65 -2.91
CA THR A 717 17.32 17.93 -3.34
C THR A 717 17.65 16.48 -3.70
N ARG A 718 18.76 16.24 -4.41
CA ARG A 718 19.20 14.88 -4.76
C ARG A 718 19.74 14.10 -3.56
N GLY A 719 20.44 14.77 -2.65
CA GLY A 719 20.99 14.17 -1.43
C GLY A 719 20.06 14.15 -0.22
N GLY A 720 18.74 14.30 -0.39
CA GLY A 720 17.76 14.20 0.70
C GLY A 720 18.00 15.14 1.90
N GLY A 721 18.67 16.27 1.66
CA GLY A 721 19.10 17.23 2.68
C GLY A 721 18.42 18.59 2.54
N ARG A 722 19.12 19.67 2.91
CA ARG A 722 18.63 21.05 2.78
C ARG A 722 19.62 21.96 2.08
N ALA A 723 19.08 22.79 1.20
CA ALA A 723 19.77 23.91 0.58
C ALA A 723 19.64 25.16 1.44
N PHE A 724 20.74 25.89 1.59
CA PHE A 724 20.76 27.21 2.22
C PHE A 724 21.51 28.17 1.29
N ASN A 725 20.83 29.22 0.83
CA ASN A 725 21.36 30.21 -0.10
C ASN A 725 21.48 31.55 0.64
N LEU A 726 22.69 31.89 1.09
CA LEU A 726 22.94 32.95 2.06
C LEU A 726 23.67 34.16 1.44
N THR A 727 23.40 35.36 1.95
CA THR A 727 24.07 36.58 1.48
C THR A 727 25.41 36.78 2.18
N ALA A 728 26.49 36.96 1.40
CA ALA A 728 27.80 37.33 1.95
C ALA A 728 27.81 38.76 2.52
N GLY A 729 28.53 38.97 3.63
CA GLY A 729 28.58 40.25 4.33
C GLY A 729 28.49 40.11 5.84
N ALA A 730 28.16 41.21 6.52
CA ALA A 730 28.12 41.27 7.98
C ALA A 730 27.09 40.34 8.65
N GLY A 731 26.04 39.92 7.92
CA GLY A 731 25.04 38.97 8.41
C GLY A 731 25.39 37.48 8.21
N LEU A 732 26.43 37.16 7.43
CA LEU A 732 26.74 35.76 7.06
C LEU A 732 27.13 34.90 8.27
N GLU A 733 27.73 35.50 9.30
CA GLU A 733 28.09 34.79 10.54
C GLU A 733 26.85 34.21 11.23
N THR A 734 25.82 35.04 11.40
CA THR A 734 24.53 34.64 11.98
C THR A 734 23.82 33.63 11.09
N THR A 735 23.64 33.94 9.80
CA THR A 735 22.82 33.08 8.93
C THR A 735 23.46 31.73 8.62
N LEU A 736 24.80 31.63 8.56
CA LEU A 736 25.49 30.34 8.45
C LEU A 736 25.43 29.56 9.76
N ARG A 737 25.54 30.23 10.93
CA ARG A 737 25.36 29.57 12.23
C ARG A 737 23.94 29.02 12.35
N ASP A 738 22.93 29.78 11.97
CA ASP A 738 21.52 29.36 12.00
C ASP A 738 21.25 28.20 11.03
N ALA A 739 21.89 28.19 9.85
CA ALA A 739 21.84 27.06 8.92
C ALA A 739 22.48 25.79 9.52
N LEU A 740 23.65 25.90 10.15
CA LEU A 740 24.32 24.79 10.83
C LEU A 740 23.50 24.28 12.04
N VAL A 741 22.87 25.17 12.80
CA VAL A 741 21.95 24.83 13.90
C VAL A 741 20.69 24.12 13.37
N ALA A 742 20.15 24.54 12.22
CA ALA A 742 19.01 23.87 11.57
C ALA A 742 19.38 22.47 11.04
N ILE A 743 20.57 22.29 10.48
CA ILE A 743 21.11 20.98 10.07
C ILE A 743 21.30 20.09 11.29
N ARG A 744 21.92 20.61 12.36
CA ARG A 744 22.07 19.92 13.65
C ARG A 744 20.72 19.48 14.22
N GLY A 745 19.68 20.32 14.12
CA GLY A 745 18.33 19.98 14.56
C GLY A 745 17.69 18.81 13.79
N GLN A 746 17.99 18.66 12.50
CA GLN A 746 17.56 17.50 11.72
C GLN A 746 18.37 16.23 12.01
N ALA A 747 19.65 16.37 12.39
CA ALA A 747 20.52 15.26 12.74
C ALA A 747 20.33 14.77 14.19
N LEU A 748 19.90 15.65 15.11
CA LEU A 748 19.73 15.37 16.54
C LEU A 748 18.29 15.67 17.03
N PRO A 749 17.32 14.77 16.79
CA PRO A 749 15.94 14.95 17.25
C PRO A 749 15.84 14.89 18.79
N CYS A 750 15.85 16.06 19.44
CA CYS A 750 15.35 16.25 20.81
C CYS A 750 13.83 16.52 20.85
N ASP A 751 13.20 16.54 19.68
CA ASP A 751 11.78 16.78 19.48
C ASP A 751 11.04 15.44 19.41
N VAL A 752 9.91 15.38 20.09
CA VAL A 752 9.01 14.23 20.14
C VAL A 752 7.64 14.74 19.73
N THR A 753 7.13 14.24 18.61
CA THR A 753 5.74 14.48 18.21
C THR A 753 4.81 13.98 19.31
N VAL A 754 3.66 14.61 19.54
CA VAL A 754 2.61 14.07 20.40
C VAL A 754 1.42 13.69 19.51
N PRO A 755 0.85 12.48 19.63
CA PRO A 755 -0.31 12.11 18.85
C PRO A 755 -1.50 13.05 19.06
N LEU A 756 -2.14 13.46 17.97
CA LEU A 756 -3.31 14.35 17.98
C LEU A 756 -4.51 13.75 18.75
N ALA A 757 -4.59 12.42 18.84
CA ALA A 757 -5.64 11.71 19.56
C ALA A 757 -5.48 11.88 21.09
N GLY A 758 -6.29 12.77 21.67
CA GLY A 758 -6.40 12.97 23.13
C GLY A 758 -5.54 14.08 23.73
N ALA A 759 -4.66 14.73 22.96
CA ALA A 759 -3.80 15.84 23.44
C ALA A 759 -4.55 17.13 23.86
N SER A 760 -5.88 17.11 23.89
CA SER A 760 -6.73 18.21 24.35
C SER A 760 -6.59 18.51 25.86
N ASP A 761 -6.11 17.55 26.67
CA ASP A 761 -5.59 17.82 28.01
C ASP A 761 -4.05 17.63 28.05
N PRO A 762 -3.26 18.71 28.10
CA PRO A 762 -1.80 18.61 28.20
C PRO A 762 -1.30 17.97 29.50
N ALA A 763 -2.15 17.86 30.55
CA ALA A 763 -1.80 17.13 31.77
C ALA A 763 -1.92 15.59 31.61
N SER A 764 -2.56 15.11 30.54
CA SER A 764 -2.68 13.68 30.24
C SER A 764 -1.45 13.11 29.51
N VAL A 765 -0.65 13.96 28.86
CA VAL A 765 0.51 13.56 28.04
C VAL A 765 1.69 13.16 28.94
N SER A 766 2.20 11.95 28.73
CA SER A 766 3.36 11.42 29.45
C SER A 766 4.50 11.13 28.47
N VAL A 767 5.71 11.62 28.75
CA VAL A 767 6.90 11.32 27.92
C VAL A 767 7.79 10.35 28.68
N VAL A 768 8.18 9.26 28.03
CA VAL A 768 8.93 8.14 28.64
C VAL A 768 10.16 7.83 27.80
N HIS A 769 11.33 7.78 28.43
CA HIS A 769 12.53 7.19 27.84
C HIS A 769 12.56 5.68 28.13
N VAL A 770 12.92 4.88 27.13
CA VAL A 770 13.18 3.45 27.26
C VAL A 770 14.60 3.18 26.75
N ASN A 771 15.51 2.85 27.66
CA ASN A 771 16.92 2.63 27.29
C ASN A 771 17.11 1.32 26.51
N SER A 772 18.30 1.11 25.94
CA SER A 772 18.70 -0.12 25.23
C SER A 772 18.63 -1.43 26.02
N ALA A 773 18.36 -1.38 27.33
CA ALA A 773 18.11 -2.54 28.19
C ALA A 773 16.62 -2.69 28.59
N GLY A 774 15.70 -2.02 27.89
CA GLY A 774 14.25 -2.07 28.15
C GLY A 774 13.80 -1.38 29.44
N THR A 775 14.67 -0.61 30.10
CA THR A 775 14.32 0.08 31.35
C THR A 775 13.61 1.39 31.03
N GLU A 776 12.36 1.51 31.47
CA GLU A 776 11.57 2.73 31.31
C GLU A 776 11.91 3.80 32.35
N THR A 777 11.78 5.08 31.98
CA THR A 777 11.93 6.24 32.87
C THR A 777 11.02 7.36 32.38
N VAL A 778 10.00 7.70 33.18
CA VAL A 778 9.09 8.81 32.91
C VAL A 778 9.83 10.14 33.09
N LEU A 779 9.84 10.96 32.05
CA LEU A 779 10.49 12.28 32.02
C LEU A 779 9.51 13.33 32.58
N THR A 780 9.99 14.24 33.43
CA THR A 780 9.09 15.20 34.10
C THR A 780 8.73 16.38 33.19
N PRO A 781 7.45 16.80 33.09
CA PRO A 781 7.07 18.01 32.37
C PRO A 781 7.63 19.29 33.02
N ARG A 782 7.80 20.31 32.19
CA ARG A 782 8.23 21.69 32.49
C ARG A 782 7.32 22.66 31.72
N ALA A 783 7.14 23.86 32.25
CA ALA A 783 6.26 24.85 31.62
C ALA A 783 6.81 25.36 30.27
N ASP A 784 8.13 25.57 30.19
CA ASP A 784 8.82 26.15 29.05
C ASP A 784 10.34 25.88 29.12
N LEU A 785 11.07 26.38 28.12
CA LEU A 785 12.54 26.36 28.07
C LEU A 785 13.20 27.17 29.20
N ALA A 786 12.55 28.23 29.72
CA ALA A 786 13.09 29.02 30.82
C ALA A 786 13.06 28.24 32.16
N SER A 787 12.15 27.28 32.27
CA SER A 787 11.97 26.37 33.40
C SER A 787 12.78 25.07 33.28
N CYS A 788 13.64 24.93 32.26
CA CYS A 788 14.28 23.66 31.96
C CYS A 788 15.38 23.23 32.95
N GLY A 789 15.53 21.91 33.03
CA GLY A 789 16.57 21.19 33.76
C GLY A 789 16.56 19.76 33.23
N GLN A 790 16.42 18.76 34.10
CA GLN A 790 15.89 17.47 33.64
C GLN A 790 14.38 17.61 33.38
N GLY A 791 13.88 17.18 32.21
CA GLY A 791 12.46 17.21 31.83
C GLY A 791 12.20 17.42 30.33
N TRP A 792 10.94 17.76 30.00
CA TRP A 792 10.45 18.11 28.66
C TRP A 792 9.40 19.23 28.75
N TYR A 793 9.10 19.92 27.64
CA TYR A 793 8.07 20.97 27.58
C TYR A 793 7.38 20.99 26.19
N PHE A 794 6.16 21.50 26.10
CA PHE A 794 5.46 21.70 24.83
C PHE A 794 6.09 22.84 24.01
N THR A 795 6.20 22.67 22.69
CA THR A 795 6.74 23.68 21.77
C THR A 795 5.67 24.48 21.04
N ASP A 796 4.44 23.99 21.04
CA ASP A 796 3.26 24.60 20.43
C ASP A 796 2.12 24.78 21.45
N ALA A 797 1.09 25.52 21.07
CA ALA A 797 -0.13 25.72 21.88
C ALA A 797 -1.24 24.69 21.55
N THR A 798 -0.94 23.73 20.68
CA THR A 798 -1.83 22.65 20.21
C THR A 798 -1.55 21.32 20.92
N ASN A 799 -0.52 21.27 21.77
CA ASN A 799 -0.01 20.11 22.49
C ASN A 799 0.47 18.98 21.56
N THR A 800 0.87 19.31 20.33
CA THR A 800 1.20 18.36 19.25
C THR A 800 2.70 18.08 19.11
N SER A 801 3.56 18.84 19.78
CA SER A 801 5.00 18.66 19.78
C SER A 801 5.59 19.04 21.13
N VAL A 802 6.45 18.17 21.66
CA VAL A 802 7.23 18.40 22.89
C VAL A 802 8.73 18.33 22.59
N LYS A 803 9.50 19.12 23.31
CA LYS A 803 10.96 19.13 23.23
C LYS A 803 11.56 18.74 24.57
N LEU A 804 12.55 17.84 24.53
CA LEU A 804 13.33 17.51 25.70
C LEU A 804 14.14 18.74 26.15
N CYS A 805 14.20 18.98 27.46
CA CYS A 805 15.10 20.00 28.00
C CYS A 805 16.55 19.63 27.66
N PRO A 806 17.45 20.62 27.44
CA PRO A 806 18.81 20.36 26.94
C PRO A 806 19.57 19.31 27.76
N GLN A 807 19.49 19.39 29.09
CA GLN A 807 20.18 18.46 30.00
C GLN A 807 19.62 17.03 29.96
N THR A 808 18.34 16.86 29.60
CA THR A 808 17.76 15.54 29.32
C THR A 808 18.19 15.04 27.96
N CYS A 809 18.10 15.86 26.91
CA CYS A 809 18.51 15.42 25.58
C CYS A 809 19.99 15.01 25.53
N THR A 810 20.89 15.69 26.26
CA THR A 810 22.28 15.25 26.43
C THR A 810 22.36 13.90 27.17
N ALA A 811 21.71 13.75 28.33
CA ALA A 811 21.77 12.51 29.11
C ALA A 811 21.20 11.28 28.36
N LEU A 812 20.21 11.48 27.49
CA LEU A 812 19.64 10.41 26.67
C LEU A 812 20.50 10.09 25.42
N ARG A 813 21.33 11.01 24.93
CA ARG A 813 22.36 10.71 23.92
C ARG A 813 23.45 9.78 24.48
N ASP A 814 23.81 9.95 25.76
CA ASP A 814 24.78 9.10 26.46
C ASP A 814 24.20 7.72 26.85
N THR A 815 22.88 7.54 26.78
CA THR A 815 22.16 6.29 27.14
C THR A 815 21.15 5.91 26.06
N PRO A 816 21.60 5.51 24.84
CA PRO A 816 20.75 5.40 23.65
C PRO A 816 19.52 4.50 23.85
N GLY A 817 18.40 4.94 23.28
CA GLY A 817 17.08 4.36 23.51
C GLY A 817 15.95 5.02 22.69
N LYS A 818 14.73 4.53 22.92
CA LYS A 818 13.48 5.12 22.41
C LYS A 818 13.01 6.23 23.37
N VAL A 819 12.46 7.32 22.87
CA VAL A 819 11.63 8.23 23.66
C VAL A 819 10.23 8.27 23.07
N ARG A 820 9.23 7.91 23.87
CA ARG A 820 7.82 7.92 23.47
C ARG A 820 7.03 9.02 24.17
N ALA A 821 6.08 9.65 23.49
CA ALA A 821 5.02 10.42 24.13
C ALA A 821 3.71 9.62 24.05
N THR A 822 3.06 9.40 25.19
CA THR A 822 1.84 8.59 25.31
C THR A 822 0.67 9.43 25.79
N VAL A 823 -0.52 9.12 25.28
CA VAL A 823 -1.78 9.73 25.67
C VAL A 823 -2.75 8.62 26.14
N PRO A 824 -3.34 8.70 27.33
CA PRO A 824 -4.22 7.66 27.85
C PRO A 824 -5.57 7.64 27.13
N CYS A 825 -6.16 6.45 26.98
CA CYS A 825 -7.53 6.29 26.48
C CYS A 825 -8.55 6.87 27.46
N VAL A 826 -8.95 8.13 27.24
CA VAL A 826 -10.11 8.74 27.90
C VAL A 826 -11.33 8.53 27.00
N THR A 827 -12.46 8.13 27.58
CA THR A 827 -13.74 8.04 26.85
C THR A 827 -14.26 9.44 26.52
N THR A 828 -13.84 10.00 25.38
CA THR A 828 -14.20 11.33 24.92
C THR A 828 -15.38 11.31 23.96
N THR A 829 -16.42 12.08 24.28
CA THR A 829 -17.43 12.49 23.31
C THR A 829 -16.77 13.34 22.23
N LEU A 830 -16.76 12.86 20.99
CA LEU A 830 -16.31 13.61 19.81
C LEU A 830 -17.22 14.84 19.59
N THR A 831 -16.61 15.97 19.26
CA THR A 831 -17.31 17.21 18.91
C THR A 831 -17.21 17.50 17.41
N PRO A 832 -18.18 18.21 16.80
CA PRO A 832 -18.10 18.59 15.40
C PRO A 832 -16.81 19.33 15.02
N MET A 833 -16.21 18.91 13.91
CA MET A 833 -15.02 19.51 13.30
C MET A 833 -15.41 20.25 12.03
N THR A 834 -14.71 21.34 11.69
CA THR A 834 -14.83 22.00 10.39
C THR A 834 -13.45 22.22 9.81
N THR A 835 -13.22 21.84 8.55
CA THR A 835 -11.93 21.99 7.87
C THR A 835 -11.62 23.46 7.58
N SER A 836 -10.37 23.76 7.24
CA SER A 836 -10.06 24.97 6.47
C SER A 836 -10.79 24.97 5.12
N TRP A 837 -10.96 26.16 4.54
CA TRP A 837 -11.30 26.28 3.12
C TRP A 837 -10.10 25.85 2.28
N GLU A 838 -10.29 24.88 1.40
CA GLU A 838 -9.31 24.45 0.41
C GLU A 838 -9.70 25.01 -0.97
N ARG A 839 -8.73 25.41 -1.80
CA ARG A 839 -8.95 26.28 -2.96
C ARG A 839 -8.45 25.66 -4.26
N TYR A 840 -9.30 25.73 -5.28
CA TYR A 840 -9.04 25.27 -6.63
C TYR A 840 -9.15 26.42 -7.64
N ARG A 841 -8.53 26.22 -8.80
CA ARG A 841 -8.53 27.17 -9.91
C ARG A 841 -8.74 26.39 -11.21
N GLY A 842 -9.81 26.69 -11.95
CA GLY A 842 -9.99 26.15 -13.29
C GLY A 842 -8.99 26.80 -14.25
N VAL A 843 -8.33 25.99 -15.11
CA VAL A 843 -7.30 26.47 -16.03
C VAL A 843 -7.77 26.27 -17.46
N CYS A 844 -8.32 27.34 -18.04
CA CYS A 844 -8.97 27.27 -19.35
C CYS A 844 -8.19 27.97 -20.48
N PRO A 845 -8.26 27.47 -21.74
CA PRO A 845 -7.67 28.13 -22.91
C PRO A 845 -8.17 29.56 -23.17
N PRO A 846 -7.37 30.44 -23.81
CA PRO A 846 -7.81 31.78 -24.18
C PRO A 846 -9.06 31.77 -25.07
N GLY A 847 -10.11 32.48 -24.65
CA GLY A 847 -11.43 32.48 -25.32
C GLY A 847 -12.47 31.56 -24.69
N THR A 848 -12.09 30.79 -23.66
CA THR A 848 -12.98 29.95 -22.86
C THR A 848 -12.94 30.38 -21.40
N LYS A 849 -13.98 30.05 -20.62
CA LYS A 849 -14.03 30.34 -19.17
C LYS A 849 -14.47 29.10 -18.39
N THR A 850 -13.81 28.86 -17.26
CA THR A 850 -14.11 27.82 -16.26
C THR A 850 -15.60 27.68 -16.04
N GLN A 851 -16.07 26.45 -15.97
CA GLN A 851 -17.41 26.07 -15.54
C GLN A 851 -17.29 24.85 -14.62
N TRP A 852 -17.69 24.97 -13.37
CA TRP A 852 -17.59 23.88 -12.39
C TRP A 852 -18.62 22.77 -12.72
N GLY A 853 -18.16 21.53 -12.66
CA GLY A 853 -18.89 20.32 -13.07
C GLY A 853 -19.54 19.63 -11.88
N PHE A 854 -19.06 18.44 -11.54
CA PHE A 854 -19.62 17.62 -10.46
C PHE A 854 -18.70 17.56 -9.24
N LEU A 855 -19.29 17.42 -8.06
CA LEU A 855 -18.65 16.96 -6.82
C LEU A 855 -19.08 15.51 -6.55
N ARG A 856 -18.09 14.61 -6.43
CA ARG A 856 -18.26 13.21 -6.03
C ARG A 856 -17.58 12.99 -4.67
N TYR A 857 -18.04 12.04 -3.85
CA TYR A 857 -17.44 11.77 -2.54
C TYR A 857 -17.75 10.39 -1.95
N ARG A 858 -16.90 9.96 -1.01
CA ARG A 858 -17.03 8.75 -0.19
C ARG A 858 -16.74 9.06 1.27
N THR A 859 -17.64 8.69 2.17
CA THR A 859 -17.56 9.03 3.60
C THR A 859 -17.96 7.84 4.47
N ALA A 860 -17.44 7.81 5.70
CA ALA A 860 -17.97 6.97 6.77
C ALA A 860 -18.66 7.86 7.81
N THR A 861 -19.98 7.70 7.93
CA THR A 861 -20.83 8.38 8.92
C THR A 861 -21.65 7.34 9.70
N PRO A 862 -21.14 6.82 10.83
CA PRO A 862 -21.88 5.87 11.68
C PRO A 862 -23.12 6.53 12.32
N GLY A 863 -24.20 5.77 12.51
CA GLY A 863 -25.40 6.22 13.23
C GLY A 863 -26.04 7.51 12.66
N ASP A 864 -26.22 8.51 13.51
CA ASP A 864 -26.79 9.82 13.17
C ASP A 864 -25.73 10.92 12.90
N SER A 865 -24.49 10.51 12.61
CA SER A 865 -23.41 11.42 12.21
C SER A 865 -23.54 11.87 10.74
N SER A 866 -22.82 12.93 10.36
CA SER A 866 -22.87 13.49 8.99
C SER A 866 -21.60 14.22 8.56
N VAL A 867 -21.41 14.38 7.25
CA VAL A 867 -20.46 15.31 6.63
C VAL A 867 -21.22 16.31 5.76
N GLU A 868 -21.09 17.59 6.02
CA GLU A 868 -21.64 18.67 5.19
C GLU A 868 -20.56 19.31 4.33
N PHE A 869 -20.75 19.33 3.02
CA PHE A 869 -19.84 19.93 2.05
C PHE A 869 -20.33 21.32 1.68
N PHE A 870 -19.54 22.35 1.96
CA PHE A 870 -19.80 23.75 1.64
C PHE A 870 -18.89 24.22 0.51
N VAL A 871 -19.43 25.01 -0.42
CA VAL A 871 -18.68 25.59 -1.54
C VAL A 871 -18.91 27.10 -1.66
N ARG A 872 -17.95 27.81 -2.25
CA ARG A 872 -18.08 29.21 -2.70
C ARG A 872 -17.13 29.49 -3.87
N ALA A 873 -17.51 30.36 -4.79
CA ALA A 873 -16.77 30.62 -6.03
C ALA A 873 -16.63 32.13 -6.32
N ALA A 874 -15.53 32.54 -6.96
CA ALA A 874 -15.29 33.93 -7.39
C ALA A 874 -14.24 33.99 -8.52
N ASP A 875 -14.19 35.09 -9.27
CA ASP A 875 -13.19 35.31 -10.33
C ASP A 875 -11.85 35.82 -9.76
N ASP A 876 -11.87 36.64 -8.71
CA ASP A 876 -10.65 37.07 -8.01
C ASP A 876 -10.49 36.29 -6.68
N PRO A 877 -9.30 35.72 -6.39
CA PRO A 877 -9.07 34.96 -5.16
C PRO A 877 -9.12 35.79 -3.86
N ALA A 878 -9.16 37.13 -3.95
CA ALA A 878 -9.44 38.03 -2.83
C ALA A 878 -10.95 38.19 -2.56
N GLU A 879 -11.81 38.01 -3.57
CA GLU A 879 -13.27 38.15 -3.45
C GLU A 879 -13.92 36.90 -2.83
N LEU A 880 -13.28 35.72 -2.92
CA LEU A 880 -13.71 34.47 -2.28
C LEU A 880 -14.10 34.64 -0.80
N ALA A 881 -13.41 35.52 -0.06
CA ALA A 881 -13.70 35.79 1.35
C ALA A 881 -15.10 36.39 1.59
N GLY A 882 -15.64 37.13 0.62
CA GLY A 882 -17.00 37.68 0.60
C GLY A 882 -17.99 36.93 -0.29
N ALA A 883 -17.52 35.96 -1.07
CA ALA A 883 -18.35 35.13 -1.95
C ALA A 883 -19.38 34.30 -1.18
N THR A 884 -20.54 34.09 -1.78
CA THR A 884 -21.69 33.50 -1.07
C THR A 884 -21.52 31.99 -0.89
N VAL A 885 -21.47 31.53 0.35
CA VAL A 885 -21.40 30.09 0.67
C VAL A 885 -22.69 29.37 0.25
N ARG A 886 -22.54 28.15 -0.26
CA ARG A 886 -23.59 27.19 -0.60
C ARG A 886 -23.32 25.88 0.14
N LEU A 887 -24.35 25.17 0.57
CA LEU A 887 -24.23 23.76 0.94
C LEU A 887 -24.39 22.94 -0.34
N ALA A 888 -23.35 22.21 -0.73
CA ALA A 888 -23.35 21.34 -1.91
C ALA A 888 -23.97 19.97 -1.59
N ALA A 889 -23.61 19.37 -0.45
CA ALA A 889 -24.05 18.03 -0.08
C ALA A 889 -24.09 17.81 1.43
N THR A 890 -24.82 16.78 1.87
CA THR A 890 -24.77 16.26 3.24
C THR A 890 -24.73 14.73 3.18
N ALA A 891 -23.56 14.15 3.42
CA ALA A 891 -23.36 12.71 3.52
C ALA A 891 -23.79 12.21 4.90
N HIS A 892 -24.64 11.20 4.96
CA HIS A 892 -25.14 10.58 6.20
C HIS A 892 -25.68 9.17 5.93
N ALA A 893 -25.71 8.29 6.94
CA ALA A 893 -26.33 6.96 6.81
C ALA A 893 -27.86 6.99 6.97
N VAL A 894 -28.39 7.93 7.78
CA VAL A 894 -29.78 7.97 8.24
C VAL A 894 -30.31 9.41 8.18
N PRO A 895 -31.50 9.70 7.62
CA PRO A 895 -32.58 8.77 7.25
C PRO A 895 -32.53 8.19 5.82
N THR A 896 -31.64 8.71 4.96
CA THR A 896 -31.38 8.18 3.61
C THR A 896 -29.88 8.04 3.47
N ASP A 897 -29.39 6.90 2.99
CA ASP A 897 -27.94 6.72 2.83
C ASP A 897 -27.41 7.58 1.67
N THR A 898 -26.56 8.53 2.02
CA THR A 898 -25.80 9.38 1.10
C THR A 898 -24.31 9.30 1.40
N ARG A 899 -23.82 8.23 2.04
CA ARG A 899 -22.39 8.06 2.41
C ARG A 899 -21.45 8.02 1.21
N ILE A 900 -21.93 7.44 0.12
CA ILE A 900 -21.24 7.27 -1.16
C ILE A 900 -22.02 8.08 -2.19
N CYS A 901 -21.32 8.86 -3.01
CA CYS A 901 -21.95 9.64 -4.06
C CYS A 901 -21.02 9.78 -5.27
N ASP A 902 -21.13 8.82 -6.17
CA ASP A 902 -20.42 8.67 -7.44
C ASP A 902 -21.44 8.51 -8.60
N GLU A 903 -20.98 8.15 -9.80
CA GLU A 903 -21.85 8.06 -10.99
C GLU A 903 -22.55 6.68 -11.13
N ASP A 904 -21.94 5.64 -10.57
CA ASP A 904 -22.50 4.28 -10.51
C ASP A 904 -23.47 4.06 -9.33
N SER A 905 -23.51 5.02 -8.38
CA SER A 905 -24.50 5.09 -7.30
C SER A 905 -25.93 4.92 -7.84
N THR A 906 -26.78 4.17 -7.13
CA THR A 906 -28.18 3.92 -7.54
C THR A 906 -29.17 4.39 -6.48
N PRO A 907 -29.90 5.51 -6.69
CA PRO A 907 -29.86 6.40 -7.87
C PRO A 907 -28.57 7.24 -7.95
N PRO A 908 -28.16 7.68 -9.16
CA PRO A 908 -26.98 8.55 -9.31
C PRO A 908 -27.20 9.87 -8.58
N CYS A 909 -26.23 10.28 -7.76
CA CYS A 909 -26.35 11.48 -6.92
C CYS A 909 -25.22 12.51 -7.11
N ALA A 910 -24.24 12.24 -7.98
CA ALA A 910 -23.12 13.13 -8.27
C ALA A 910 -23.56 14.60 -8.37
N ILE A 911 -22.97 15.46 -7.54
CA ILE A 911 -23.55 16.75 -7.18
C ILE A 911 -23.15 17.80 -8.22
N ASN A 912 -24.09 18.24 -9.04
CA ASN A 912 -23.83 19.27 -10.05
C ASN A 912 -23.52 20.62 -9.40
N LEU A 913 -22.23 20.99 -9.35
CA LEU A 913 -21.76 22.27 -8.81
C LEU A 913 -22.27 23.46 -9.62
N PHE A 914 -22.61 23.28 -10.90
CA PHE A 914 -23.24 24.33 -11.70
C PHE A 914 -24.57 24.77 -11.09
N ASP A 915 -25.40 23.82 -10.67
CA ASP A 915 -26.71 24.09 -10.07
C ASP A 915 -26.57 24.59 -8.62
N VAL A 916 -25.63 24.02 -7.85
CA VAL A 916 -25.32 24.45 -6.47
C VAL A 916 -24.85 25.90 -6.42
N LEU A 917 -24.02 26.32 -7.38
CA LEU A 917 -23.55 27.70 -7.51
C LEU A 917 -24.59 28.63 -8.15
N GLN A 918 -25.78 28.12 -8.51
CA GLN A 918 -26.90 28.86 -9.10
C GLN A 918 -26.65 29.38 -10.53
N GLU A 919 -26.04 28.55 -11.36
CA GLU A 919 -25.81 28.81 -12.78
C GLU A 919 -24.97 30.09 -13.02
N LEU A 920 -25.32 30.91 -14.01
CA LEU A 920 -24.52 32.07 -14.41
C LEU A 920 -24.83 33.31 -13.55
N PRO A 921 -23.81 34.07 -13.07
CA PRO A 921 -22.39 33.93 -13.41
C PRO A 921 -21.57 33.04 -12.45
N ASP A 922 -22.06 32.79 -11.24
CA ASP A 922 -21.30 32.24 -10.11
C ASP A 922 -20.76 30.81 -10.35
N ALA A 923 -21.41 30.00 -11.19
CA ALA A 923 -20.92 28.68 -11.61
C ALA A 923 -19.78 28.73 -12.65
N ARG A 924 -19.57 29.89 -13.29
CA ARG A 924 -18.53 30.11 -14.29
C ARG A 924 -17.49 31.13 -13.81
N THR A 925 -16.88 30.88 -12.65
CA THR A 925 -15.80 31.71 -12.12
C THR A 925 -14.47 30.97 -12.02
N GLU A 926 -13.36 31.71 -12.10
CA GLU A 926 -12.00 31.12 -12.16
C GLU A 926 -11.63 30.27 -10.93
N TYR A 927 -12.08 30.64 -9.72
CA TYR A 927 -11.77 29.95 -8.46
C TYR A 927 -13.00 29.37 -7.76
N LEU A 928 -12.77 28.26 -7.05
CA LEU A 928 -13.70 27.60 -6.14
C LEU A 928 -12.98 27.33 -4.82
N GLU A 929 -13.68 27.44 -3.69
CA GLU A 929 -13.24 26.88 -2.42
C GLU A 929 -14.26 25.88 -1.87
N ILE A 930 -13.78 24.81 -1.26
CA ILE A 930 -14.57 23.81 -0.53
C ILE A 930 -14.22 23.82 0.97
N GLN A 931 -15.19 23.55 1.83
CA GLN A 931 -15.03 23.35 3.27
C GLN A 931 -15.96 22.23 3.72
N MET A 932 -15.49 21.38 4.64
CA MET A 932 -16.27 20.25 5.14
C MET A 932 -16.54 20.41 6.63
N ARG A 933 -17.76 20.12 7.08
CA ARG A 933 -18.10 19.98 8.50
C ARG A 933 -18.45 18.54 8.83
N LEU A 934 -17.65 17.91 9.68
CA LEU A 934 -17.83 16.55 10.15
C LEU A 934 -18.55 16.63 11.50
N ASN A 935 -19.77 16.12 11.58
CA ASN A 935 -20.59 16.09 12.80
C ASN A 935 -20.66 14.64 13.33
N PRO A 936 -20.01 14.30 14.46
CA PRO A 936 -20.16 13.01 15.13
C PRO A 936 -21.61 12.70 15.54
N THR A 937 -21.86 11.46 16.00
CA THR A 937 -23.19 11.06 16.47
C THR A 937 -23.67 11.94 17.63
N SER A 938 -24.98 11.99 17.89
CA SER A 938 -25.55 12.74 19.03
C SER A 938 -25.09 12.22 20.40
N THR A 939 -24.50 11.03 20.46
CA THR A 939 -23.86 10.46 21.67
C THR A 939 -22.37 10.82 21.81
N GLY A 940 -21.76 11.44 20.80
CA GLY A 940 -20.33 11.69 20.71
C GLY A 940 -19.49 10.45 20.36
N GLY A 941 -20.10 9.31 20.07
CA GLY A 941 -19.43 8.15 19.47
C GLY A 941 -19.35 8.24 17.94
N GLY A 942 -18.74 7.23 17.31
CA GLY A 942 -18.63 7.10 15.86
C GLY A 942 -17.65 8.09 15.23
N GLY A 943 -16.46 7.61 14.85
CA GLY A 943 -15.51 8.41 14.10
C GLY A 943 -16.04 8.71 12.69
N VAL A 944 -16.24 9.98 12.38
CA VAL A 944 -16.62 10.44 11.03
C VAL A 944 -15.38 10.57 10.17
N GLN A 945 -15.45 10.08 8.93
CA GLN A 945 -14.35 10.18 7.96
C GLN A 945 -14.86 10.64 6.61
N VAL A 946 -14.09 11.51 5.94
CA VAL A 946 -14.11 11.61 4.47
C VAL A 946 -13.00 10.69 3.98
N GLN A 947 -13.36 9.70 3.16
CA GLN A 947 -12.44 8.69 2.64
C GLN A 947 -11.87 9.12 1.30
N ASP A 948 -12.70 9.73 0.46
CA ASP A 948 -12.34 10.21 -0.88
C ASP A 948 -13.32 11.31 -1.32
N TRP A 949 -12.89 12.21 -2.21
CA TRP A 949 -13.75 13.19 -2.88
C TRP A 949 -13.08 13.78 -4.12
N GLU A 950 -13.88 14.14 -5.12
CA GLU A 950 -13.43 14.63 -6.43
C GLU A 950 -14.27 15.84 -6.84
N ILE A 951 -13.65 16.80 -7.54
CA ILE A 951 -14.38 17.84 -8.29
C ILE A 951 -13.93 17.88 -9.75
N THR A 952 -14.89 18.07 -10.66
CA THR A 952 -14.61 18.27 -12.10
C THR A 952 -14.91 19.70 -12.54
N TYR A 953 -14.31 20.13 -13.64
CA TYR A 953 -14.65 21.39 -14.32
C TYR A 953 -14.46 21.25 -15.83
N SER A 954 -15.05 22.18 -16.58
CA SER A 954 -14.94 22.27 -18.03
C SER A 954 -14.61 23.70 -18.47
N CYS A 955 -14.23 23.85 -19.74
CA CYS A 955 -13.85 25.13 -20.34
C CYS A 955 -14.68 25.43 -21.61
N PRO A 956 -16.01 25.65 -21.49
CA PRO A 956 -16.80 26.11 -22.63
C PRO A 956 -16.39 27.54 -23.06
N ASP A 957 -16.74 27.90 -24.29
CA ASP A 957 -16.49 29.25 -24.85
C ASP A 957 -17.08 30.36 -23.96
N SER A 958 -16.48 31.54 -24.01
CA SER A 958 -17.03 32.78 -23.43
C SER A 958 -17.58 33.67 -24.54
N GLU A 959 -18.88 33.96 -24.50
CA GLU A 959 -19.52 35.04 -25.30
C GLU A 959 -19.12 36.44 -24.81
#